data_AF-A0AA89B4E1-F1
#
_entry.id   AF-A0AA89B4E1-F1
#
_cell.length_a   1.000
_cell.length_b   1.000
_cell.length_c   1.000
_cell.angle_alpha   90.00
_cell.angle_beta   90.00
_cell.angle_gamma   90.00
#
_symmetry.space_group_name_H-M   'P 1'
#
loop_
_entity.id
_entity.type
_entity.pdbx_description
1 polymer ?
#
loop_
_entity_poly.entity_id
_entity_poly.type
_entity_poly.pdbx_seq_one_letter_code
_entity_poly.pdbx_strand_id
1 'polypeptide(L)'
;MGMLSYHTRRDRIRNEDLLPEDEGGMVLSGELCISSMVAKERQNNTGSPKVEIGEIDTRAPFQSVKDAVSLFGEGSFSGEKPAIKKIKPHSAERVLAKETQLHLAQKELTKLKEQLKNAEDTKVQAHAELERAIRTLEDLTHKLKTLSEAKESAVRATEAAKNQAKQLEETTCGSTIGSGSAWKEDIRTSREQYLATISELDAAKLELRKIRQDRDATIEEKTAAFKRSAEADHAANANMDRAGEISKEISAVQESIGQVKIATLQAHQEQTKIYAEKDVQKQSYIAKLDESAKKLLALKKEIDPEVTKNLETQLAEAVSQVGALQKEMDNAKASDLDSVRSVTSELDGAKESLHKVAEEENSLRSLVESLKLNLENVKKEHSELKEKEAETESIVGNLHVKLRKSKSELEAALREESKVKSASDEMISTLNLLSSESNNARQETEAMKKQAEKLKNEAEATRIALEAAEERLKVAVEEAEEAKAAEATALGQIQILSERTNATRASTSESGAKITLSREEFESLSRKVEESDKLAAMKVAAAMAQVEAVKASENETLKRLEATQKEIGDMKSATQEALKRAEMAEAAKKAVEGELRRWREREQKKAEEAASRILAETEMSAKSSPSNYRTQTQNPPAKTMEFRKLEKSKTSVPKKVLLPNLSGIFSKKRNQVEGGSPSYLPGEKPV
;
A
#
# COMPACT_ATOMS: atom_id res chain seq x y z
N MET A 1 34.83 7.66 -84.53
CA MET A 1 35.95 7.43 -83.60
C MET A 1 35.41 7.58 -82.18
N GLY A 2 35.43 6.60 -81.29
CA GLY A 2 35.74 5.17 -81.44
C GLY A 2 35.54 4.45 -80.09
N MET A 3 35.03 3.21 -80.14
CA MET A 3 35.36 2.03 -79.31
C MET A 3 35.75 2.19 -77.81
N LEU A 4 35.45 1.28 -76.88
CA LEU A 4 34.64 0.05 -76.78
C LEU A 4 34.79 -0.40 -75.31
N SER A 5 33.75 -0.94 -74.66
CA SER A 5 33.84 -2.26 -73.99
C SER A 5 32.55 -2.65 -73.28
N TYR A 6 32.21 -3.92 -73.47
CA TYR A 6 31.13 -4.66 -72.82
C TYR A 6 31.59 -5.14 -71.43
N HIS A 7 30.64 -5.59 -70.60
CA HIS A 7 30.68 -6.93 -70.02
C HIS A 7 29.29 -7.40 -69.62
N THR A 8 28.92 -8.60 -70.08
CA THR A 8 27.60 -9.21 -69.86
C THR A 8 27.76 -10.43 -68.96
N ARG A 9 26.87 -10.64 -67.99
CA ARG A 9 26.63 -11.97 -67.42
C ARG A 9 25.16 -12.31 -67.44
N ARG A 10 24.82 -13.32 -68.26
CA ARG A 10 23.69 -14.21 -67.98
C ARG A 10 24.17 -15.21 -66.94
N ASP A 11 23.27 -15.70 -66.10
CA ASP A 11 23.02 -17.13 -66.03
C ASP A 11 21.55 -17.40 -65.70
N ARG A 12 21.12 -18.63 -65.98
CA ARG A 12 19.72 -19.07 -66.10
C ARG A 12 19.66 -20.50 -65.55
N ILE A 13 18.49 -20.93 -65.05
CA ILE A 13 17.88 -22.29 -65.13
C ILE A 13 17.45 -22.94 -63.78
N ARG A 14 16.12 -23.21 -63.68
CA ARG A 14 15.35 -24.26 -62.95
C ARG A 14 15.41 -24.28 -61.39
N ASN A 15 14.27 -24.34 -60.68
CA ASN A 15 13.31 -25.45 -60.49
C ASN A 15 13.96 -26.66 -59.78
N GLU A 16 13.34 -27.38 -58.83
CA GLU A 16 11.89 -27.65 -58.65
C GLU A 16 11.54 -28.02 -57.18
N ASP A 17 10.26 -28.25 -56.90
CA ASP A 17 9.68 -28.49 -55.55
C ASP A 17 10.02 -29.86 -54.92
N LEU A 18 9.77 -30.00 -53.59
CA LEU A 18 8.83 -31.00 -53.02
C LEU A 18 8.90 -31.09 -51.46
N LEU A 19 7.73 -31.07 -50.82
CA LEU A 19 7.50 -31.63 -49.48
C LEU A 19 7.44 -33.17 -49.56
N PRO A 20 7.54 -33.90 -48.43
CA PRO A 20 6.28 -34.33 -47.81
C PRO A 20 6.27 -34.27 -46.26
N GLU A 21 5.05 -34.34 -45.71
CA GLU A 21 4.79 -34.74 -44.32
C GLU A 21 4.90 -36.27 -44.16
N ASP A 22 5.20 -36.78 -42.96
CA ASP A 22 4.42 -37.90 -42.38
C ASP A 22 4.62 -38.02 -40.85
N GLU A 23 3.75 -38.82 -40.22
CA GLU A 23 3.50 -38.90 -38.78
C GLU A 23 4.45 -39.82 -37.95
N GLY A 24 4.37 -39.64 -36.62
CA GLY A 24 4.05 -40.77 -35.71
C GLY A 24 5.17 -41.73 -35.28
N GLY A 25 5.53 -41.72 -33.98
CA GLY A 25 6.45 -42.73 -33.42
C GLY A 25 6.70 -42.67 -31.92
N MET A 26 5.72 -43.06 -31.09
CA MET A 26 5.99 -43.41 -29.68
C MET A 26 6.59 -44.81 -29.57
N VAL A 27 7.78 -44.95 -28.96
CA VAL A 27 8.20 -46.20 -28.30
C VAL A 27 8.92 -45.87 -26.99
N LEU A 28 8.43 -46.47 -25.90
CA LEU A 28 9.08 -46.50 -24.59
C LEU A 28 10.12 -47.62 -24.55
N SER A 29 11.31 -47.36 -24.00
CA SER A 29 12.09 -48.31 -23.19
C SER A 29 13.22 -47.55 -22.51
N GLY A 30 13.36 -47.71 -21.20
CA GLY A 30 14.45 -47.11 -20.43
C GLY A 30 15.48 -48.17 -20.02
N GLU A 31 16.66 -47.72 -19.61
CA GLU A 31 17.59 -48.54 -18.84
C GLU A 31 18.27 -47.70 -17.76
N LEU A 32 18.45 -48.29 -16.58
CA LEU A 32 19.11 -47.65 -15.45
C LEU A 32 20.62 -47.59 -15.70
N CYS A 33 21.26 -46.49 -15.30
CA CYS A 33 22.65 -46.56 -14.87
C CYS A 33 22.83 -45.86 -13.53
N ILE A 34 22.88 -46.66 -12.46
CA ILE A 34 23.33 -46.20 -11.15
C ILE A 34 24.87 -46.24 -11.16
N SER A 35 25.51 -45.14 -10.82
CA SER A 35 26.90 -45.17 -10.37
C SER A 35 27.11 -44.14 -9.26
N SER A 36 27.42 -44.67 -8.08
CA SER A 36 27.77 -43.88 -6.91
C SER A 36 29.29 -43.72 -6.84
N MET A 37 29.77 -42.51 -6.59
CA MET A 37 31.09 -42.29 -5.99
C MET A 37 31.01 -41.14 -4.99
N VAL A 38 31.33 -41.46 -3.74
CA VAL A 38 31.51 -40.50 -2.63
C VAL A 38 33.00 -40.39 -2.33
N ALA A 39 33.56 -39.18 -2.44
CA ALA A 39 34.80 -38.70 -1.81
C ALA A 39 35.18 -37.34 -2.43
N LYS A 40 35.86 -36.40 -1.78
CA LYS A 40 36.06 -36.04 -0.35
C LYS A 40 36.77 -34.66 -0.39
N GLU A 41 36.83 -33.95 0.74
CA GLU A 41 37.73 -32.80 0.98
C GLU A 41 37.72 -31.64 -0.04
N ARG A 42 37.19 -30.47 0.38
CA ARG A 42 37.81 -29.18 0.01
C ARG A 42 38.11 -28.39 1.28
N GLN A 43 39.31 -27.84 1.33
CA GLN A 43 39.89 -27.19 2.50
C GLN A 43 39.31 -25.79 2.72
N ASN A 44 39.09 -25.42 3.98
CA ASN A 44 38.86 -24.04 4.36
C ASN A 44 40.20 -23.27 4.33
N ASN A 45 40.41 -22.43 3.32
CA ASN A 45 41.45 -21.41 3.37
C ASN A 45 40.90 -20.16 4.06
N THR A 46 41.34 -19.92 5.29
CA THR A 46 41.21 -18.61 5.95
C THR A 46 42.29 -17.69 5.39
N GLY A 47 41.88 -16.59 4.76
CA GLY A 47 42.79 -15.59 4.18
C GLY A 47 42.30 -14.17 4.44
N SER A 48 43.05 -13.42 5.25
CA SER A 48 42.79 -12.01 5.53
C SER A 48 43.12 -11.14 4.30
N PRO A 49 42.38 -10.05 4.02
CA PRO A 49 42.81 -9.08 3.02
C PRO A 49 43.98 -8.25 3.58
N LYS A 50 45.15 -8.40 2.96
CA LYS A 50 46.34 -7.58 3.24
C LYS A 50 46.33 -6.37 2.31
N VAL A 51 46.65 -5.19 2.83
CA VAL A 51 46.75 -3.95 2.03
C VAL A 51 47.82 -4.11 0.95
N GLU A 52 47.44 -3.91 -0.30
CA GLU A 52 48.36 -3.92 -1.44
C GLU A 52 48.77 -2.48 -1.75
N ILE A 53 50.06 -2.19 -1.55
CA ILE A 53 50.67 -0.87 -1.78
C ILE A 53 51.16 -0.84 -3.23
N GLY A 54 50.87 0.25 -3.95
CA GLY A 54 51.13 0.36 -5.38
C GLY A 54 52.60 0.13 -5.76
N GLU A 55 52.81 -0.60 -6.85
CA GLU A 55 54.12 -0.81 -7.46
C GLU A 55 54.68 0.50 -8.00
N ILE A 56 55.95 0.78 -7.68
CA ILE A 56 56.69 1.93 -8.18
C ILE A 56 57.54 1.46 -9.38
N ASP A 57 57.31 2.04 -10.55
CA ASP A 57 58.18 1.84 -11.72
C ASP A 57 59.57 2.44 -11.44
N THR A 58 60.60 1.60 -11.48
CA THR A 58 62.00 1.95 -11.12
C THR A 58 62.93 1.98 -12.33
N ARG A 59 62.45 2.47 -13.48
CA ARG A 59 63.29 2.70 -14.67
C ARG A 59 63.98 4.07 -14.64
N ALA A 60 65.26 4.09 -15.02
CA ALA A 60 66.24 5.09 -14.57
C ALA A 60 66.05 6.50 -15.18
N PRO A 61 66.20 7.59 -14.38
CA PRO A 61 66.09 8.97 -14.87
C PRO A 61 67.47 9.63 -15.09
N PHE A 62 67.97 9.63 -16.34
CA PHE A 62 69.11 10.49 -16.72
C PHE A 62 68.89 11.16 -18.08
N GLN A 63 68.24 12.32 -18.09
CA GLN A 63 68.51 13.34 -19.10
C GLN A 63 68.63 14.71 -18.43
N SER A 64 69.83 15.30 -18.53
CA SER A 64 70.15 16.72 -18.37
C SER A 64 69.77 17.43 -17.04
N VAL A 65 70.80 17.71 -16.22
CA VAL A 65 70.74 18.65 -15.08
C VAL A 65 70.32 20.08 -15.50
N LYS A 66 70.29 20.38 -16.81
CA LYS A 66 69.90 21.68 -17.37
C LYS A 66 68.40 21.98 -17.21
N ASP A 67 67.54 20.96 -17.15
CA ASP A 67 66.08 21.16 -17.08
C ASP A 67 65.60 21.34 -15.63
N ALA A 68 66.31 20.77 -14.65
CA ALA A 68 66.03 20.93 -13.22
C ALA A 68 66.20 22.38 -12.73
N VAL A 69 67.02 23.19 -13.41
CA VAL A 69 67.25 24.61 -13.07
C VAL A 69 66.07 25.50 -13.51
N SER A 70 65.23 25.06 -14.44
CA SER A 70 64.11 25.86 -14.96
C SER A 70 62.82 25.77 -14.13
N LEU A 71 62.76 24.92 -13.10
CA LEU A 71 61.54 24.66 -12.32
C LEU A 71 61.39 25.49 -11.04
N PHE A 72 62.45 26.18 -10.59
CA PHE A 72 62.49 26.81 -9.25
C PHE A 72 63.08 28.24 -9.24
N GLY A 73 62.91 29.04 -10.30
CA GLY A 73 63.67 30.29 -10.41
C GLY A 73 63.17 31.42 -11.31
N GLU A 74 61.88 31.77 -11.33
CA GLU A 74 61.53 33.18 -11.58
C GLU A 74 60.16 33.60 -11.02
N GLY A 75 60.15 34.63 -10.16
CA GLY A 75 58.92 35.05 -9.48
C GLY A 75 59.07 36.15 -8.42
N SER A 76 59.83 37.23 -8.67
CA SER A 76 59.74 38.48 -7.89
C SER A 76 60.32 39.72 -8.60
N PHE A 77 59.41 40.56 -9.09
CA PHE A 77 59.41 42.04 -9.21
C PHE A 77 60.66 42.89 -9.57
N SER A 78 60.42 43.78 -10.55
CA SER A 78 60.87 45.18 -10.67
C SER A 78 62.27 45.52 -11.24
N GLY A 79 62.29 46.27 -12.36
CA GLY A 79 63.51 46.84 -12.96
C GLY A 79 63.28 47.50 -14.34
N GLU A 80 63.28 48.83 -14.38
CA GLU A 80 62.95 49.74 -15.51
C GLU A 80 63.50 49.49 -16.94
N LYS A 81 62.62 49.82 -17.92
CA LYS A 81 62.88 50.55 -19.21
C LYS A 81 63.52 49.79 -20.41
N PRO A 82 63.30 50.29 -21.66
CA PRO A 82 62.64 49.45 -22.66
C PRO A 82 63.51 49.04 -23.86
N ALA A 83 63.19 47.87 -24.42
CA ALA A 83 63.66 47.45 -25.74
C ALA A 83 62.49 47.01 -26.63
N ILE A 84 62.20 47.78 -27.67
CA ILE A 84 61.16 47.50 -28.66
C ILE A 84 61.54 46.26 -29.48
N LYS A 85 60.97 45.10 -29.16
CA LYS A 85 61.06 43.89 -30.00
C LYS A 85 59.71 43.18 -30.14
N LYS A 86 59.03 43.52 -31.23
CA LYS A 86 57.99 42.77 -31.97
C LYS A 86 57.13 41.79 -31.16
N ILE A 87 55.89 42.17 -30.92
CA ILE A 87 54.82 41.26 -30.47
C ILE A 87 54.69 40.12 -31.50
N LYS A 88 55.08 38.91 -31.09
CA LYS A 88 54.94 37.66 -31.86
C LYS A 88 53.67 36.95 -31.34
N PRO A 89 52.81 36.34 -32.18
CA PRO A 89 51.46 35.90 -31.81
C PRO A 89 51.42 34.59 -30.99
N HIS A 90 52.19 34.53 -29.90
CA HIS A 90 52.30 33.37 -28.99
C HIS A 90 51.32 33.47 -27.79
N SER A 91 50.34 34.37 -27.84
CA SER A 91 49.24 34.45 -26.87
C SER A 91 48.13 33.46 -27.24
N ALA A 92 47.64 33.47 -28.48
CA ALA A 92 46.58 32.59 -28.96
C ALA A 92 46.92 31.10 -28.82
N GLU A 93 48.14 30.71 -29.21
CA GLU A 93 48.63 29.32 -29.10
C GLU A 93 48.70 28.84 -27.64
N ARG A 94 49.13 29.71 -26.72
CA ARG A 94 49.13 29.40 -25.27
C ARG A 94 47.73 29.42 -24.64
N VAL A 95 46.79 30.18 -25.20
CA VAL A 95 45.37 30.11 -24.81
C VAL A 95 44.78 28.77 -25.25
N LEU A 96 44.96 28.37 -26.52
CA LEU A 96 44.49 27.08 -27.05
C LEU A 96 45.11 25.88 -26.32
N ALA A 97 46.40 25.94 -25.98
CA ALA A 97 47.06 24.89 -25.18
C ALA A 97 46.45 24.79 -23.77
N LYS A 98 46.20 25.93 -23.10
CA LYS A 98 45.54 25.98 -21.78
C LYS A 98 44.09 25.55 -21.84
N GLU A 99 43.37 25.86 -22.91
CA GLU A 99 41.98 25.48 -23.13
C GLU A 99 41.85 23.96 -23.40
N THR A 100 42.81 23.39 -24.15
CA THR A 100 42.92 21.93 -24.33
C THR A 100 43.23 21.24 -22.99
N GLN A 101 44.16 21.78 -22.20
CA GLN A 101 44.44 21.28 -20.84
C GLN A 101 43.24 21.41 -19.90
N LEU A 102 42.50 22.51 -19.97
CA LEU A 102 41.24 22.71 -19.22
C LEU A 102 40.22 21.63 -19.60
N HIS A 103 40.05 21.33 -20.88
CA HIS A 103 39.10 20.34 -21.35
C HIS A 103 39.49 18.90 -20.95
N LEU A 104 40.79 18.58 -20.98
CA LEU A 104 41.31 17.32 -20.44
C LEU A 104 41.07 17.22 -18.92
N ALA A 105 41.38 18.26 -18.15
CA ALA A 105 41.11 18.30 -16.71
C ALA A 105 39.62 18.22 -16.37
N GLN A 106 38.75 18.84 -17.18
CA GLN A 106 37.29 18.70 -17.06
C GLN A 106 36.84 17.26 -17.29
N LYS A 107 37.39 16.57 -18.30
CA LYS A 107 37.10 15.16 -18.60
C LYS A 107 37.62 14.20 -17.52
N GLU A 108 38.78 14.47 -16.95
CA GLU A 108 39.29 13.73 -15.79
C GLU A 108 38.42 13.97 -14.56
N LEU A 109 37.99 15.21 -14.33
CA LEU A 109 37.09 15.57 -13.23
C LEU A 109 35.69 14.93 -13.38
N THR A 110 35.13 14.78 -14.59
CA THR A 110 33.88 14.03 -14.77
C THR A 110 34.07 12.54 -14.49
N LYS A 111 35.18 11.94 -14.96
CA LYS A 111 35.52 10.53 -14.66
C LYS A 111 35.71 10.28 -13.17
N LEU A 112 36.41 11.18 -12.46
CA LEU A 112 36.60 11.08 -11.01
C LEU A 112 35.29 11.27 -10.23
N LYS A 113 34.38 12.15 -10.69
CA LYS A 113 33.04 12.29 -10.10
C LYS A 113 32.19 11.03 -10.28
N GLU A 114 32.25 10.39 -11.44
CA GLU A 114 31.56 9.12 -11.70
C GLU A 114 32.12 7.98 -10.84
N GLN A 115 33.45 7.89 -10.73
CA GLN A 115 34.10 6.94 -9.82
C GLN A 115 33.76 7.18 -8.34
N LEU A 116 33.72 8.44 -7.91
CA LEU A 116 33.30 8.82 -6.56
C LEU A 116 31.85 8.38 -6.29
N LYS A 117 30.92 8.68 -7.21
CA LYS A 117 29.52 8.28 -7.08
C LYS A 117 29.38 6.75 -6.99
N ASN A 118 30.06 6.01 -7.86
CA ASN A 118 30.06 4.54 -7.81
C ASN A 118 30.64 3.99 -6.49
N ALA A 119 31.64 4.66 -5.91
CA ALA A 119 32.19 4.32 -4.59
C ALA A 119 31.23 4.67 -3.44
N GLU A 120 30.46 5.75 -3.55
CA GLU A 120 29.42 6.12 -2.59
C GLU A 120 28.23 5.15 -2.65
N ASP A 121 27.75 4.81 -3.85
CA ASP A 121 26.65 3.86 -4.06
C ASP A 121 27.02 2.46 -3.54
N THR A 122 28.23 1.97 -3.82
CA THR A 122 28.73 0.69 -3.28
C THR A 122 28.92 0.72 -1.76
N LYS A 123 29.38 1.84 -1.18
CA LYS A 123 29.45 2.03 0.27
C LYS A 123 28.06 2.00 0.92
N VAL A 124 27.06 2.66 0.33
CA VAL A 124 25.67 2.65 0.83
C VAL A 124 25.10 1.23 0.81
N GLN A 125 25.30 0.50 -0.29
CA GLN A 125 24.90 -0.91 -0.40
C GLN A 125 25.59 -1.79 0.67
N ALA A 126 26.89 -1.63 0.87
CA ALA A 126 27.64 -2.39 1.89
C ALA A 126 27.16 -2.09 3.32
N HIS A 127 26.82 -0.83 3.64
CA HIS A 127 26.20 -0.50 4.93
C HIS A 127 24.82 -1.14 5.09
N ALA A 128 23.98 -1.13 4.06
CA ALA A 128 22.67 -1.78 4.09
C ALA A 128 22.77 -3.32 4.22
N GLU A 129 23.83 -3.93 3.69
CA GLU A 129 24.16 -5.34 3.89
C GLU A 129 24.64 -5.63 5.32
N LEU A 130 25.51 -4.78 5.87
CA LEU A 130 25.97 -4.88 7.25
C LEU A 130 24.83 -4.73 8.26
N GLU A 131 23.93 -3.77 8.09
CA GLU A 131 22.75 -3.63 8.96
C GLU A 131 21.83 -4.86 8.90
N ARG A 132 21.63 -5.43 7.69
CA ARG A 132 20.88 -6.69 7.55
C ARG A 132 21.57 -7.83 8.28
N ALA A 133 22.89 -7.97 8.16
CA ALA A 133 23.67 -8.98 8.86
C ALA A 133 23.57 -8.82 10.39
N ILE A 134 23.69 -7.59 10.92
CA ILE A 134 23.53 -7.30 12.35
C ILE A 134 22.13 -7.71 12.84
N ARG A 135 21.06 -7.29 12.17
CA ARG A 135 19.68 -7.68 12.53
C ARG A 135 19.48 -9.19 12.52
N THR A 136 20.07 -9.92 11.55
CA THR A 136 19.99 -11.39 11.54
C THR A 136 20.79 -12.04 12.67
N LEU A 137 21.92 -11.46 13.08
CA LEU A 137 22.71 -11.94 14.21
C LEU A 137 22.00 -11.69 15.54
N GLU A 138 21.34 -10.55 15.72
CA GLU A 138 20.51 -10.25 16.89
C GLU A 138 19.34 -11.22 17.02
N ASP A 139 18.60 -11.45 15.92
CA ASP A 139 17.48 -12.41 15.87
C ASP A 139 17.93 -13.85 16.14
N LEU A 140 19.06 -14.30 15.55
CA LEU A 140 19.65 -15.61 15.85
C LEU A 140 20.13 -15.71 17.31
N THR A 141 20.69 -14.64 17.88
CA THR A 141 21.13 -14.59 19.28
C THR A 141 19.92 -14.68 20.22
N HIS A 142 18.82 -14.00 19.91
CA HIS A 142 17.57 -14.08 20.68
C HIS A 142 16.93 -15.48 20.59
N LYS A 143 16.92 -16.10 19.40
CA LYS A 143 16.48 -17.49 19.18
C LYS A 143 17.35 -18.50 19.93
N LEU A 144 18.68 -18.29 19.97
CA LEU A 144 19.58 -19.13 20.74
C LEU A 144 19.32 -19.01 22.25
N LYS A 145 19.11 -17.78 22.75
CA LYS A 145 18.79 -17.52 24.15
C LYS A 145 17.50 -18.22 24.57
N THR A 146 16.41 -18.04 23.82
CA THR A 146 15.12 -18.69 24.11
C THR A 146 15.21 -20.22 24.03
N LEU A 147 15.99 -20.78 23.09
CA LEU A 147 16.30 -22.22 23.06
C LEU A 147 17.09 -22.70 24.29
N SER A 148 18.06 -21.91 24.78
CA SER A 148 18.83 -22.27 25.99
C SER A 148 17.95 -22.22 27.24
N GLU A 149 17.10 -21.21 27.39
CA GLU A 149 16.16 -21.08 28.52
C GLU A 149 15.12 -22.23 28.50
N ALA A 150 14.60 -22.58 27.32
CA ALA A 150 13.71 -23.72 27.14
C ALA A 150 14.41 -25.05 27.47
N LYS A 151 15.66 -25.24 27.05
CA LYS A 151 16.48 -26.42 27.37
C LYS A 151 16.70 -26.53 28.89
N GLU A 152 17.08 -25.45 29.56
CA GLU A 152 17.26 -25.42 31.02
C GLU A 152 15.95 -25.67 31.77
N SER A 153 14.82 -25.18 31.24
CA SER A 153 13.49 -25.51 31.78
C SER A 153 13.16 -27.00 31.62
N ALA A 154 13.46 -27.60 30.46
CA ALA A 154 13.25 -29.02 30.21
C ALA A 154 14.16 -29.92 31.08
N VAL A 155 15.43 -29.55 31.26
CA VAL A 155 16.34 -30.24 32.19
C VAL A 155 15.79 -30.17 33.61
N ARG A 156 15.42 -28.98 34.12
CA ARG A 156 14.81 -28.85 35.46
C ARG A 156 13.51 -29.66 35.60
N ALA A 157 12.66 -29.68 34.58
CA ALA A 157 11.44 -30.49 34.59
C ALA A 157 11.73 -32.01 34.63
N THR A 158 12.73 -32.49 33.87
CA THR A 158 13.11 -33.92 33.90
C THR A 158 13.82 -34.31 35.20
N GLU A 159 14.60 -33.43 35.82
CA GLU A 159 15.18 -33.65 37.15
C GLU A 159 14.10 -33.65 38.24
N ALA A 160 13.12 -32.74 38.18
CA ALA A 160 11.97 -32.73 39.08
C ALA A 160 11.14 -34.01 38.95
N ALA A 161 10.82 -34.44 37.72
CA ALA A 161 10.13 -35.71 37.46
C ALA A 161 10.93 -36.93 37.95
N LYS A 162 12.25 -36.94 37.79
CA LYS A 162 13.14 -37.99 38.30
C LYS A 162 13.17 -38.05 39.83
N ASN A 163 13.13 -36.90 40.50
CA ASN A 163 13.05 -36.82 41.96
C ASN A 163 11.67 -37.24 42.48
N GLN A 164 10.58 -36.86 41.80
CA GLN A 164 9.24 -37.35 42.10
C GLN A 164 9.10 -38.85 41.87
N ALA A 165 9.69 -39.39 40.80
CA ALA A 165 9.71 -40.83 40.54
C ALA A 165 10.42 -41.60 41.66
N LYS A 166 11.55 -41.10 42.17
CA LYS A 166 12.23 -41.67 43.35
C LYS A 166 11.37 -41.61 44.62
N GLN A 167 10.72 -40.49 44.88
CA GLN A 167 9.80 -40.36 46.02
C GLN A 167 8.60 -41.33 45.91
N LEU A 168 8.09 -41.55 44.70
CA LEU A 168 7.05 -42.56 44.44
C LEU A 168 7.58 -43.99 44.61
N GLU A 169 8.81 -44.28 44.17
CA GLU A 169 9.46 -45.58 44.34
C GLU A 169 9.73 -45.90 45.82
N GLU A 170 10.18 -44.91 46.61
CA GLU A 170 10.38 -45.00 48.06
C GLU A 170 9.05 -45.14 48.82
N THR A 171 7.96 -44.51 48.37
CA THR A 171 6.63 -44.62 49.01
C THR A 171 5.79 -45.80 48.52
N THR A 172 6.12 -46.42 47.39
CA THR A 172 5.39 -47.60 46.85
C THR A 172 5.83 -48.92 47.50
N CYS A 173 6.93 -48.94 48.24
CA CYS A 173 7.28 -50.07 49.11
C CYS A 173 6.46 -50.08 50.43
N GLY A 174 5.15 -49.81 50.33
CA GLY A 174 4.26 -49.55 51.46
C GLY A 174 2.78 -49.57 51.10
N SER A 175 2.20 -50.77 51.13
CA SER A 175 0.76 -51.05 51.28
C SER A 175 -0.17 -51.10 50.05
N THR A 176 -1.15 -52.01 50.18
CA THR A 176 -2.46 -52.07 49.50
C THR A 176 -2.52 -52.28 47.99
N ILE A 177 -2.41 -53.56 47.62
CA ILE A 177 -3.25 -54.21 46.60
C ILE A 177 -4.71 -53.72 46.73
N GLY A 178 -5.32 -53.15 45.68
CA GLY A 178 -6.77 -52.85 45.77
C GLY A 178 -7.48 -51.88 44.81
N SER A 179 -6.88 -51.33 43.74
CA SER A 179 -7.66 -50.50 42.78
C SER A 179 -7.07 -50.49 41.35
N GLY A 180 -7.19 -51.60 40.64
CA GLY A 180 -6.56 -51.79 39.32
C GLY A 180 -7.33 -51.27 38.10
N SER A 181 -8.44 -50.53 38.28
CA SER A 181 -9.35 -50.09 37.22
C SER A 181 -9.22 -48.61 36.85
N ALA A 182 -9.19 -47.70 37.84
CA ALA A 182 -9.22 -46.25 37.60
C ALA A 182 -8.04 -45.76 36.75
N TRP A 183 -6.80 -45.98 37.20
CA TRP A 183 -5.61 -45.56 36.45
C TRP A 183 -5.46 -46.20 35.06
N LYS A 184 -6.06 -47.38 34.80
CA LYS A 184 -6.06 -47.95 33.45
C LYS A 184 -6.94 -47.15 32.50
N GLU A 185 -8.05 -46.62 33.00
CA GLU A 185 -8.96 -45.75 32.26
C GLU A 185 -8.34 -44.36 32.06
N ASP A 186 -7.65 -43.81 33.07
CA ASP A 186 -6.92 -42.54 32.94
C ASP A 186 -5.78 -42.64 31.91
N ILE A 187 -5.03 -43.75 31.90
CA ILE A 187 -3.99 -44.02 30.89
C ILE A 187 -4.61 -44.19 29.50
N ARG A 188 -5.79 -44.82 29.40
CA ARG A 188 -6.50 -45.04 28.13
C ARG A 188 -7.00 -43.72 27.54
N THR A 189 -7.72 -42.92 28.33
CA THR A 189 -8.20 -41.59 27.93
C THR A 189 -7.06 -40.64 27.60
N SER A 190 -5.96 -40.67 28.36
CA SER A 190 -4.74 -39.90 28.03
C SER A 190 -4.15 -40.31 26.67
N ARG A 191 -4.09 -41.62 26.36
CA ARG A 191 -3.63 -42.10 25.04
C ARG A 191 -4.56 -41.69 23.91
N GLU A 192 -5.88 -41.73 24.13
CA GLU A 192 -6.88 -41.26 23.16
C GLU A 192 -6.72 -39.75 22.88
N GLN A 193 -6.48 -38.93 23.90
CA GLN A 193 -6.15 -37.51 23.76
C GLN A 193 -4.82 -37.28 23.02
N TYR A 194 -3.76 -38.03 23.34
CA TYR A 194 -2.50 -37.92 22.59
C TYR A 194 -2.66 -38.33 21.11
N LEU A 195 -3.44 -39.37 20.80
CA LEU A 195 -3.72 -39.76 19.42
C LEU A 195 -4.51 -38.67 18.67
N ALA A 196 -5.49 -38.03 19.31
CA ALA A 196 -6.22 -36.90 18.74
C ALA A 196 -5.29 -35.70 18.46
N THR A 197 -4.48 -35.27 19.44
CA THR A 197 -3.54 -34.15 19.24
C THR A 197 -2.47 -34.44 18.19
N ILE A 198 -2.04 -35.70 18.02
CA ILE A 198 -1.14 -36.11 16.94
C ILE A 198 -1.83 -36.03 15.57
N SER A 199 -3.09 -36.47 15.45
CA SER A 199 -3.83 -36.39 14.18
C SER A 199 -4.15 -34.93 13.78
N GLU A 200 -4.49 -34.08 14.76
CA GLU A 200 -4.63 -32.62 14.57
C GLU A 200 -3.31 -31.98 14.12
N LEU A 201 -2.19 -32.34 14.75
CA LEU A 201 -0.85 -31.86 14.38
C LEU A 201 -0.46 -32.29 12.95
N ASP A 202 -0.79 -33.52 12.54
CA ASP A 202 -0.49 -34.01 11.19
C ASP A 202 -1.41 -33.40 10.12
N ALA A 203 -2.67 -33.09 10.46
CA ALA A 203 -3.55 -32.28 9.63
C ALA A 203 -2.99 -30.85 9.46
N ALA A 204 -2.59 -30.18 10.54
CA ALA A 204 -1.98 -28.85 10.49
C ALA A 204 -0.65 -28.83 9.68
N LYS A 205 0.16 -29.89 9.76
CA LYS A 205 1.36 -30.06 8.91
C LYS A 205 1.00 -30.26 7.43
N LEU A 206 -0.16 -30.83 7.12
CA LEU A 206 -0.63 -31.00 5.73
C LEU A 206 -1.15 -29.67 5.18
N GLU A 207 -1.94 -28.92 5.95
CA GLU A 207 -2.37 -27.57 5.60
C GLU A 207 -1.17 -26.62 5.41
N LEU A 208 -0.19 -26.64 6.31
CA LEU A 208 1.02 -25.83 6.18
C LEU A 208 1.82 -26.16 4.90
N ARG A 209 1.84 -27.43 4.47
CA ARG A 209 2.46 -27.81 3.18
C ARG A 209 1.67 -27.26 2.00
N LYS A 210 0.35 -27.36 2.03
CA LYS A 210 -0.54 -26.79 1.01
C LYS A 210 -0.36 -25.27 0.89
N ILE A 211 -0.42 -24.53 2.01
CA ILE A 211 -0.22 -23.07 2.05
C ILE A 211 1.15 -22.67 1.49
N ARG A 212 2.21 -23.46 1.73
CA ARG A 212 3.53 -23.22 1.13
C ARG A 212 3.53 -23.41 -0.39
N GLN A 213 2.90 -24.48 -0.89
CA GLN A 213 2.74 -24.73 -2.32
C GLN A 213 1.93 -23.62 -2.99
N ASP A 214 0.80 -23.23 -2.40
CA ASP A 214 -0.06 -22.14 -2.90
C ASP A 214 0.71 -20.81 -2.94
N ARG A 215 1.51 -20.51 -1.90
CA ARG A 215 2.39 -19.33 -1.86
C ARG A 215 3.45 -19.38 -2.96
N ASP A 216 4.10 -20.52 -3.15
CA ASP A 216 5.20 -20.65 -4.11
C ASP A 216 4.68 -20.52 -5.55
N ALA A 217 3.52 -21.13 -5.85
CA ALA A 217 2.79 -20.91 -7.11
C ALA A 217 2.37 -19.44 -7.31
N THR A 218 1.91 -18.76 -6.25
CA THR A 218 1.57 -17.32 -6.30
C THR A 218 2.80 -16.45 -6.57
N ILE A 219 3.98 -16.83 -6.04
CA ILE A 219 5.25 -16.15 -6.32
C ILE A 219 5.65 -16.37 -7.78
N GLU A 220 5.56 -17.60 -8.29
CA GLU A 220 5.83 -17.90 -9.70
C GLU A 220 4.92 -17.09 -10.63
N GLU A 221 3.60 -17.09 -10.39
CA GLU A 221 2.64 -16.30 -11.17
C GLU A 221 2.97 -14.79 -11.12
N LYS A 222 3.29 -14.26 -9.93
CA LYS A 222 3.73 -12.87 -9.75
C LYS A 222 5.00 -12.54 -10.53
N THR A 223 6.00 -13.43 -10.55
CA THR A 223 7.22 -13.22 -11.35
C THR A 223 6.93 -13.28 -12.85
N ALA A 224 6.05 -14.18 -13.30
CA ALA A 224 5.61 -14.25 -14.68
C ALA A 224 4.79 -13.01 -15.10
N ALA A 225 3.97 -12.46 -14.20
CA ALA A 225 3.25 -11.21 -14.42
C ALA A 225 4.21 -10.02 -14.57
N PHE A 226 5.22 -9.89 -13.70
CA PHE A 226 6.25 -8.85 -13.84
C PHE A 226 7.05 -9.00 -15.14
N LYS A 227 7.41 -10.22 -15.55
CA LYS A 227 8.11 -10.45 -16.82
C LYS A 227 7.28 -9.97 -18.01
N ARG A 228 5.99 -10.32 -18.05
CA ARG A 228 5.05 -9.86 -19.10
C ARG A 228 4.86 -8.35 -19.10
N SER A 229 4.84 -7.71 -17.93
CA SER A 229 4.81 -6.24 -17.82
C SER A 229 6.06 -5.62 -18.45
N ALA A 230 7.25 -6.08 -18.06
CA ALA A 230 8.50 -5.57 -18.60
C ALA A 230 8.65 -5.81 -20.11
N GLU A 231 8.16 -6.95 -20.63
CA GLU A 231 8.10 -7.24 -22.07
C GLU A 231 7.14 -6.27 -22.79
N ALA A 232 5.98 -5.97 -22.21
CA ALA A 232 5.02 -5.01 -22.75
C ALA A 232 5.55 -3.56 -22.72
N ASP A 233 6.20 -3.16 -21.63
CA ASP A 233 6.83 -1.84 -21.48
C ASP A 233 7.97 -1.66 -22.50
N HIS A 234 8.80 -2.70 -22.70
CA HIS A 234 9.86 -2.65 -23.70
C HIS A 234 9.30 -2.58 -25.13
N ALA A 235 8.24 -3.33 -25.44
CA ALA A 235 7.56 -3.26 -26.72
C ALA A 235 6.89 -1.89 -26.96
N ALA A 236 6.30 -1.28 -25.93
CA ALA A 236 5.73 0.06 -25.99
C ALA A 236 6.80 1.11 -26.29
N ASN A 237 7.95 1.06 -25.61
CA ASN A 237 9.09 1.95 -25.88
C ASN A 237 9.62 1.79 -27.31
N ALA A 238 9.84 0.55 -27.77
CA ALA A 238 10.30 0.29 -29.14
C ALA A 238 9.31 0.78 -30.22
N ASN A 239 8.00 0.75 -29.93
CA ASN A 239 6.98 1.29 -30.83
C ASN A 239 6.91 2.82 -30.78
N MET A 240 7.16 3.43 -29.62
CA MET A 240 7.29 4.88 -29.47
C MET A 240 8.50 5.42 -30.27
N ASP A 241 9.65 4.73 -30.20
CA ASP A 241 10.85 5.08 -30.96
C ASP A 241 10.58 5.02 -32.48
N ARG A 242 9.99 3.92 -32.97
CA ARG A 242 9.57 3.77 -34.38
C ARG A 242 8.57 4.84 -34.82
N ALA A 243 7.60 5.20 -33.98
CA ALA A 243 6.66 6.28 -34.28
C ALA A 243 7.39 7.64 -34.39
N GLY A 244 8.41 7.86 -33.57
CA GLY A 244 9.30 9.01 -33.67
C GLY A 244 10.17 9.02 -34.95
N GLU A 245 10.61 7.86 -35.42
CA GLU A 245 11.31 7.72 -36.71
C GLU A 245 10.38 8.02 -37.90
N ILE A 246 9.21 7.38 -37.95
CA ILE A 246 8.19 7.61 -38.99
C ILE A 246 7.76 9.09 -39.02
N SER A 247 7.63 9.73 -37.86
CA SER A 247 7.30 11.18 -37.79
C SER A 247 8.39 12.06 -38.42
N LYS A 248 9.68 11.71 -38.26
CA LYS A 248 10.79 12.41 -38.93
C LYS A 248 10.77 12.17 -40.45
N GLU A 249 10.51 10.94 -40.89
CA GLU A 249 10.39 10.61 -42.32
C GLU A 249 9.24 11.36 -42.97
N ILE A 250 8.06 11.39 -42.35
CA ILE A 250 6.90 12.18 -42.81
C ILE A 250 7.28 13.66 -42.92
N SER A 251 7.99 14.21 -41.95
CA SER A 251 8.43 15.61 -41.96
C SER A 251 9.40 15.90 -43.13
N ALA A 252 10.37 15.01 -43.37
CA ALA A 252 11.31 15.12 -44.49
C ALA A 252 10.62 15.00 -45.86
N VAL A 253 9.63 14.10 -45.99
CA VAL A 253 8.81 13.97 -47.21
C VAL A 253 7.95 15.21 -47.43
N GLN A 254 7.37 15.79 -46.37
CA GLN A 254 6.62 17.05 -46.47
C GLN A 254 7.51 18.22 -46.91
N GLU A 255 8.73 18.32 -46.38
CA GLU A 255 9.70 19.32 -46.82
C GLU A 255 10.07 19.14 -48.31
N SER A 256 10.36 17.90 -48.73
CA SER A 256 10.64 17.55 -50.13
C SER A 256 9.48 17.91 -51.06
N ILE A 257 8.22 17.62 -50.67
CA ILE A 257 7.01 18.04 -51.40
C ILE A 257 6.93 19.58 -51.49
N GLY A 258 7.33 20.30 -50.43
CA GLY A 258 7.44 21.76 -50.45
C GLY A 258 8.45 22.25 -51.47
N GLN A 259 9.66 21.68 -51.48
CA GLN A 259 10.72 22.01 -52.45
C GLN A 259 10.28 21.70 -53.90
N VAL A 260 9.67 20.54 -54.15
CA VAL A 260 9.14 20.15 -55.48
C VAL A 260 8.05 21.12 -55.95
N LYS A 261 7.15 21.59 -55.07
CA LYS A 261 6.14 22.61 -55.43
C LYS A 261 6.79 23.93 -55.84
N ILE A 262 7.82 24.38 -55.14
CA ILE A 262 8.58 25.60 -55.48
C ILE A 262 9.26 25.44 -56.84
N ALA A 263 9.97 24.32 -57.06
CA ALA A 263 10.64 24.05 -58.33
C ALA A 263 9.65 23.96 -59.51
N THR A 264 8.48 23.36 -59.30
CA THR A 264 7.41 23.27 -60.32
C THR A 264 6.88 24.67 -60.69
N LEU A 265 6.66 25.55 -59.71
CA LEU A 265 6.24 26.93 -59.96
C LEU A 265 7.31 27.72 -60.73
N GLN A 266 8.59 27.55 -60.38
CA GLN A 266 9.72 28.18 -61.07
C GLN A 266 9.82 27.70 -62.53
N ALA A 267 9.77 26.39 -62.77
CA ALA A 267 9.79 25.81 -64.11
C ALA A 267 8.63 26.32 -64.99
N HIS A 268 7.42 26.46 -64.43
CA HIS A 268 6.28 26.99 -65.16
C HIS A 268 6.40 28.50 -65.45
N GLN A 269 7.03 29.27 -64.54
CA GLN A 269 7.36 30.68 -64.78
C GLN A 269 8.40 30.83 -65.90
N GLU A 270 9.43 29.98 -65.94
CA GLU A 270 10.43 29.97 -67.02
C GLU A 270 9.82 29.55 -68.36
N GLN A 271 8.99 28.49 -68.37
CA GLN A 271 8.22 28.08 -69.54
C GLN A 271 7.39 29.25 -70.12
N THR A 272 6.74 30.03 -69.25
CA THR A 272 5.96 31.22 -69.66
C THR A 272 6.85 32.30 -70.32
N LYS A 273 8.06 32.54 -69.78
CA LYS A 273 9.04 33.47 -70.39
C LYS A 273 9.49 32.97 -71.77
N ILE A 274 9.83 31.68 -71.89
CA ILE A 274 10.28 31.07 -73.15
C ILE A 274 9.20 31.19 -74.24
N TYR A 275 7.92 31.01 -73.91
CA TYR A 275 6.83 31.21 -74.88
C TYR A 275 6.73 32.67 -75.34
N ALA A 276 6.87 33.65 -74.44
CA ALA A 276 6.86 35.06 -74.81
C ALA A 276 8.04 35.42 -75.72
N GLU A 277 9.26 34.93 -75.42
CA GLU A 277 10.43 35.13 -76.28
C GLU A 277 10.25 34.50 -77.67
N LYS A 278 9.69 33.29 -77.75
CA LYS A 278 9.41 32.63 -79.04
C LYS A 278 8.38 33.37 -79.89
N ASP A 279 7.34 33.97 -79.29
CA ASP A 279 6.39 34.76 -80.06
C ASP A 279 7.04 36.04 -80.61
N VAL A 280 7.85 36.75 -79.81
CA VAL A 280 8.65 37.90 -80.28
C VAL A 280 9.57 37.52 -81.45
N GLN A 281 10.26 36.37 -81.36
CA GLN A 281 11.09 35.87 -82.47
C GLN A 281 10.26 35.59 -83.73
N LYS A 282 9.10 34.94 -83.59
CA LYS A 282 8.18 34.64 -84.71
C LYS A 282 7.70 35.91 -85.40
N GLN A 283 7.27 36.93 -84.64
CA GLN A 283 6.85 38.23 -85.19
C GLN A 283 7.99 38.89 -86.00
N SER A 284 9.23 38.82 -85.50
CA SER A 284 10.40 39.36 -86.21
C SER A 284 10.68 38.67 -87.55
N TYR A 285 10.38 37.37 -87.67
CA TYR A 285 10.60 36.60 -88.90
C TYR A 285 9.52 36.90 -89.95
N ILE A 286 8.26 37.04 -89.53
CA ILE A 286 7.14 37.44 -90.38
C ILE A 286 7.42 38.82 -91.02
N ALA A 287 7.89 39.79 -90.22
CA ALA A 287 8.22 41.13 -90.71
C ALA A 287 9.32 41.12 -91.79
N LYS A 288 10.38 40.31 -91.62
CA LYS A 288 11.46 40.16 -92.60
C LYS A 288 11.00 39.56 -93.94
N LEU A 289 10.03 38.63 -93.88
CA LEU A 289 9.50 37.96 -95.07
C LEU A 289 8.59 38.91 -95.88
N ASP A 290 7.77 39.71 -95.22
CA ASP A 290 6.95 40.75 -95.88
C ASP A 290 7.83 41.84 -96.53
N GLU A 291 8.95 42.22 -95.90
CA GLU A 291 9.93 43.15 -96.48
C GLU A 291 10.59 42.58 -97.77
N SER A 292 10.87 41.28 -97.83
CA SER A 292 11.47 40.66 -99.02
C SER A 292 10.46 40.50 -100.18
N ALA A 293 9.20 40.20 -99.88
CA ALA A 293 8.13 40.13 -100.88
C ALA A 293 7.90 41.48 -101.57
N LYS A 294 7.96 42.59 -100.82
CA LYS A 294 7.88 43.96 -101.35
C LYS A 294 9.01 44.28 -102.34
N LYS A 295 10.24 43.81 -102.07
CA LYS A 295 11.40 43.98 -102.97
C LYS A 295 11.23 43.19 -104.28
N LEU A 296 10.67 41.97 -104.21
CA LEU A 296 10.43 41.12 -105.39
C LEU A 296 9.38 41.75 -106.34
N LEU A 297 8.32 42.36 -105.79
CA LEU A 297 7.31 43.09 -106.57
C LEU A 297 7.84 44.35 -107.27
N ALA A 298 8.97 44.92 -106.81
CA ALA A 298 9.61 46.06 -107.49
C ALA A 298 10.35 45.61 -108.77
N LEU A 299 11.16 44.55 -108.70
CA LEU A 299 11.89 44.01 -109.85
C LEU A 299 10.98 43.56 -111.00
N LYS A 300 9.74 43.14 -110.71
CA LYS A 300 8.81 42.60 -111.72
C LYS A 300 8.25 43.66 -112.70
N LYS A 301 8.58 44.95 -112.54
CA LYS A 301 8.02 46.05 -113.34
C LYS A 301 8.93 46.57 -114.47
N GLU A 302 10.03 45.88 -114.77
CA GLU A 302 11.17 46.46 -115.49
C GLU A 302 11.54 45.74 -116.82
N ILE A 303 10.58 45.13 -117.53
CA ILE A 303 10.82 44.41 -118.79
C ILE A 303 9.81 44.83 -119.88
N ASP A 304 10.31 45.13 -121.08
CA ASP A 304 9.59 45.80 -122.19
C ASP A 304 9.53 44.90 -123.46
N PRO A 305 8.45 44.90 -124.28
CA PRO A 305 8.12 43.77 -125.15
C PRO A 305 8.39 43.99 -126.66
N GLU A 306 9.19 44.99 -127.06
CA GLU A 306 9.26 45.46 -128.46
C GLU A 306 10.47 44.97 -129.29
N VAL A 307 11.15 43.88 -128.89
CA VAL A 307 12.07 43.13 -129.79
C VAL A 307 11.28 42.21 -130.74
N THR A 308 10.34 42.86 -131.44
CA THR A 308 10.16 42.75 -132.88
C THR A 308 10.93 41.62 -133.59
N LYS A 309 10.23 40.50 -133.79
CA LYS A 309 9.63 40.22 -135.11
C LYS A 309 10.59 40.28 -136.32
N ASN A 310 11.85 39.87 -136.13
CA ASN A 310 12.81 39.69 -137.22
C ASN A 310 13.24 38.21 -137.30
N LEU A 311 12.26 37.29 -137.37
CA LEU A 311 11.85 36.64 -138.62
C LEU A 311 12.96 35.76 -139.23
N GLU A 312 14.07 36.37 -139.66
CA GLU A 312 15.11 35.71 -140.45
C GLU A 312 15.78 34.51 -139.73
N THR A 313 15.93 34.58 -138.40
CA THR A 313 16.67 33.57 -137.63
C THR A 313 15.94 32.23 -137.49
N GLN A 314 14.61 32.22 -137.61
CA GLN A 314 13.73 31.08 -137.25
C GLN A 314 14.06 29.77 -137.99
N LEU A 315 14.77 29.84 -139.13
CA LEU A 315 15.19 28.67 -139.90
C LEU A 315 16.53 28.05 -139.41
N ALA A 316 17.46 28.86 -138.93
CA ALA A 316 18.64 28.37 -138.20
C ALA A 316 18.26 27.99 -136.76
N GLU A 317 17.28 28.71 -136.21
CA GLU A 317 16.58 28.38 -134.98
C GLU A 317 16.03 26.95 -135.07
N ALA A 318 15.36 26.50 -136.13
CA ALA A 318 14.84 25.12 -136.22
C ALA A 318 15.90 24.01 -135.96
N VAL A 319 17.15 24.18 -136.42
CA VAL A 319 18.24 23.20 -136.17
C VAL A 319 18.84 23.39 -134.78
N SER A 320 18.98 24.63 -134.33
CA SER A 320 19.38 24.93 -132.96
C SER A 320 18.26 24.62 -131.94
N GLN A 321 17.01 24.49 -132.38
CA GLN A 321 15.80 24.13 -131.64
C GLN A 321 15.70 22.62 -131.53
N VAL A 322 16.16 21.81 -132.50
CA VAL A 322 16.31 20.37 -132.23
C VAL A 322 17.41 20.13 -131.18
N GLY A 323 18.51 20.88 -131.26
CA GLY A 323 19.55 20.88 -130.22
C GLY A 323 19.06 21.43 -128.87
N ALA A 324 18.25 22.49 -128.88
CA ALA A 324 17.69 23.11 -127.69
C ALA A 324 16.51 22.33 -127.11
N LEU A 325 15.68 21.66 -127.93
CA LEU A 325 14.62 20.74 -127.49
C LEU A 325 15.22 19.45 -126.95
N GLN A 326 16.32 18.94 -127.50
CA GLN A 326 17.06 17.84 -126.89
C GLN A 326 17.62 18.29 -125.53
N LYS A 327 18.21 19.49 -125.45
CA LYS A 327 18.75 20.05 -124.20
C LYS A 327 17.67 20.45 -123.19
N GLU A 328 16.50 20.91 -123.63
CA GLU A 328 15.31 21.18 -122.82
C GLU A 328 14.67 19.88 -122.37
N MET A 329 14.62 18.85 -123.22
CA MET A 329 14.13 17.53 -122.83
C MET A 329 15.09 16.86 -121.84
N ASP A 330 16.40 17.03 -121.99
CA ASP A 330 17.37 16.48 -121.03
C ASP A 330 17.44 17.34 -119.74
N ASN A 331 17.23 18.66 -119.81
CA ASN A 331 17.00 19.53 -118.65
C ASN A 331 15.66 19.24 -117.96
N ALA A 332 14.60 18.91 -118.72
CA ALA A 332 13.29 18.54 -118.19
C ALA A 332 13.37 17.16 -117.52
N LYS A 333 14.05 16.18 -118.13
CA LYS A 333 14.38 14.90 -117.46
C LYS A 333 15.22 15.10 -116.20
N ALA A 334 16.16 16.03 -116.20
CA ALA A 334 16.94 16.37 -115.00
C ALA A 334 16.05 17.01 -113.93
N SER A 335 15.20 17.96 -114.30
CA SER A 335 14.22 18.60 -113.42
C SER A 335 13.17 17.61 -112.88
N ASP A 336 12.72 16.65 -113.70
CA ASP A 336 11.81 15.58 -113.30
C ASP A 336 12.52 14.59 -112.38
N LEU A 337 13.80 14.25 -112.65
CA LEU A 337 14.61 13.42 -111.75
C LEU A 337 14.89 14.10 -110.41
N ASP A 338 15.16 15.41 -110.40
CA ASP A 338 15.38 16.17 -109.17
C ASP A 338 14.05 16.41 -108.42
N SER A 339 12.93 16.58 -109.13
CA SER A 339 11.58 16.62 -108.56
C SER A 339 11.21 15.27 -107.92
N VAL A 340 11.39 14.16 -108.64
CA VAL A 340 11.20 12.80 -108.11
C VAL A 340 12.13 12.56 -106.93
N ARG A 341 13.39 13.04 -106.96
CA ARG A 341 14.33 12.94 -105.83
C ARG A 341 13.90 13.76 -104.62
N SER A 342 13.34 14.95 -104.80
CA SER A 342 12.74 15.74 -103.72
C SER A 342 11.59 14.98 -103.10
N VAL A 343 10.63 14.54 -103.93
CA VAL A 343 9.44 13.79 -103.51
C VAL A 343 9.79 12.47 -102.81
N THR A 344 10.81 11.72 -103.27
CA THR A 344 11.24 10.51 -102.55
C THR A 344 11.92 10.85 -101.22
N SER A 345 12.72 11.92 -101.15
CA SER A 345 13.31 12.35 -99.87
C SER A 345 12.27 12.87 -98.86
N GLU A 346 11.23 13.55 -99.33
CA GLU A 346 10.09 13.97 -98.53
C GLU A 346 9.25 12.77 -98.07
N LEU A 347 9.04 11.77 -98.94
CA LEU A 347 8.35 10.53 -98.61
C LEU A 347 9.12 9.71 -97.56
N ASP A 348 10.44 9.59 -97.69
CA ASP A 348 11.29 8.90 -96.71
C ASP A 348 11.30 9.66 -95.37
N GLY A 349 11.37 11.00 -95.37
CA GLY A 349 11.24 11.82 -94.17
C GLY A 349 9.87 11.71 -93.49
N ALA A 350 8.79 11.65 -94.27
CA ALA A 350 7.43 11.40 -93.76
C ALA A 350 7.30 9.99 -93.18
N LYS A 351 7.93 8.98 -93.80
CA LYS A 351 7.96 7.59 -93.34
C LYS A 351 8.73 7.42 -92.04
N GLU A 352 9.89 8.07 -91.88
CA GLU A 352 10.60 8.12 -90.59
C GLU A 352 9.77 8.81 -89.50
N SER A 353 9.09 9.90 -89.85
CA SER A 353 8.23 10.63 -88.92
C SER A 353 7.05 9.77 -88.45
N LEU A 354 6.43 9.02 -89.37
CA LEU A 354 5.37 8.06 -89.05
C LEU A 354 5.88 6.91 -88.17
N HIS A 355 7.11 6.42 -88.38
CA HIS A 355 7.71 5.39 -87.54
C HIS A 355 7.92 5.87 -86.11
N LYS A 356 8.42 7.10 -85.91
CA LYS A 356 8.57 7.72 -84.58
C LYS A 356 7.22 7.87 -83.88
N VAL A 357 6.19 8.31 -84.58
CA VAL A 357 4.82 8.40 -84.03
C VAL A 357 4.29 7.02 -83.60
N ALA A 358 4.59 5.94 -84.35
CA ALA A 358 4.20 4.58 -83.97
C ALA A 358 4.97 4.06 -82.74
N GLU A 359 6.26 4.41 -82.59
CA GLU A 359 7.06 4.09 -81.40
C GLU A 359 6.55 4.85 -80.15
N GLU A 360 6.19 6.13 -80.31
CA GLU A 360 5.56 6.95 -79.27
C GLU A 360 4.18 6.41 -78.88
N GLU A 361 3.35 6.01 -79.85
CA GLU A 361 2.04 5.39 -79.60
C GLU A 361 2.18 4.10 -78.78
N ASN A 362 3.12 3.23 -79.17
CA ASN A 362 3.38 1.98 -78.46
C ASN A 362 3.92 2.22 -77.03
N SER A 363 4.76 3.24 -76.86
CA SER A 363 5.27 3.67 -75.55
C SER A 363 4.15 4.18 -74.66
N LEU A 364 3.28 5.07 -75.16
CA LEU A 364 2.10 5.58 -74.46
C LEU A 364 1.12 4.46 -74.12
N ARG A 365 0.92 3.49 -75.02
CA ARG A 365 0.06 2.31 -74.77
C ARG A 365 0.58 1.49 -73.60
N SER A 366 1.88 1.21 -73.55
CA SER A 366 2.51 0.49 -72.43
C SER A 366 2.39 1.24 -71.10
N LEU A 367 2.50 2.58 -71.11
CA LEU A 367 2.31 3.42 -69.94
C LEU A 367 0.84 3.38 -69.45
N VAL A 368 -0.13 3.42 -70.37
CA VAL A 368 -1.56 3.28 -70.04
C VAL A 368 -1.88 1.90 -69.45
N GLU A 369 -1.25 0.84 -69.93
CA GLU A 369 -1.40 -0.51 -69.35
C GLU A 369 -0.78 -0.59 -67.93
N SER A 370 0.41 -0.02 -67.73
CA SER A 370 1.02 0.11 -66.40
C SER A 370 0.15 0.91 -65.43
N LEU A 371 -0.39 2.05 -65.87
CA LEU A 371 -1.27 2.89 -65.04
C LEU A 371 -2.59 2.20 -64.71
N LYS A 372 -3.16 1.40 -65.62
CA LYS A 372 -4.35 0.57 -65.33
C LYS A 372 -4.07 -0.48 -64.26
N LEU A 373 -2.92 -1.16 -64.34
CA LEU A 373 -2.52 -2.17 -63.35
C LEU A 373 -2.31 -1.51 -61.98
N ASN A 374 -1.59 -0.38 -61.93
CA ASN A 374 -1.40 0.40 -60.70
C ASN A 374 -2.74 0.86 -60.10
N LEU A 375 -3.67 1.34 -60.92
CA LEU A 375 -5.01 1.74 -60.47
C LEU A 375 -5.78 0.56 -59.85
N GLU A 376 -5.71 -0.63 -60.45
CA GLU A 376 -6.39 -1.81 -59.91
C GLU A 376 -5.75 -2.29 -58.60
N ASN A 377 -4.42 -2.21 -58.49
CA ASN A 377 -3.70 -2.50 -57.24
C ASN A 377 -4.09 -1.51 -56.12
N VAL A 378 -4.16 -0.20 -56.41
CA VAL A 378 -4.59 0.82 -55.44
C VAL A 378 -6.05 0.61 -54.99
N LYS A 379 -6.95 0.16 -55.88
CA LYS A 379 -8.32 -0.22 -55.46
C LYS A 379 -8.32 -1.39 -54.49
N LYS A 380 -7.48 -2.41 -54.75
CA LYS A 380 -7.34 -3.58 -53.88
C LYS A 380 -6.81 -3.18 -52.50
N GLU A 381 -5.72 -2.42 -52.44
CA GLU A 381 -5.15 -1.86 -51.20
C GLU A 381 -6.17 -1.01 -50.43
N HIS A 382 -6.94 -0.17 -51.12
CA HIS A 382 -8.03 0.60 -50.49
C HIS A 382 -9.13 -0.31 -49.92
N SER A 383 -9.48 -1.41 -50.58
CA SER A 383 -10.48 -2.35 -50.05
C SER A 383 -9.98 -3.10 -48.81
N GLU A 384 -8.71 -3.51 -48.80
CA GLU A 384 -8.07 -4.16 -47.66
C GLU A 384 -7.91 -3.20 -46.47
N LEU A 385 -7.52 -1.95 -46.72
CA LEU A 385 -7.45 -0.91 -45.68
C LEU A 385 -8.83 -0.62 -45.07
N LYS A 386 -9.90 -0.61 -45.87
CA LYS A 386 -11.26 -0.39 -45.38
C LYS A 386 -11.78 -1.56 -44.53
N GLU A 387 -11.39 -2.79 -44.84
CA GLU A 387 -11.67 -3.95 -43.99
C GLU A 387 -10.91 -3.85 -42.66
N LYS A 388 -9.62 -3.49 -42.71
CA LYS A 388 -8.79 -3.27 -41.51
C LYS A 388 -9.33 -2.13 -40.63
N GLU A 389 -9.81 -1.04 -41.24
CA GLU A 389 -10.49 0.06 -40.54
C GLU A 389 -11.69 -0.47 -39.74
N ALA A 390 -12.60 -1.20 -40.38
CA ALA A 390 -13.78 -1.78 -39.73
C ALA A 390 -13.44 -2.81 -38.63
N GLU A 391 -12.39 -3.63 -38.82
CA GLU A 391 -11.85 -4.50 -37.76
C GLU A 391 -11.39 -3.67 -36.54
N THR A 392 -10.62 -2.60 -36.77
CA THR A 392 -10.11 -1.75 -35.68
C THR A 392 -11.21 -0.98 -34.97
N GLU A 393 -12.23 -0.46 -35.69
CA GLU A 393 -13.41 0.16 -35.09
C GLU A 393 -14.17 -0.82 -34.18
N SER A 394 -14.33 -2.07 -34.61
CA SER A 394 -14.95 -3.14 -33.81
C SER A 394 -14.15 -3.43 -32.52
N ILE A 395 -12.82 -3.49 -32.62
CA ILE A 395 -11.93 -3.67 -31.46
C ILE A 395 -12.04 -2.48 -30.50
N VAL A 396 -12.00 -1.23 -31.01
CA VAL A 396 -12.17 -0.01 -30.22
C VAL A 396 -13.52 0.02 -29.52
N GLY A 397 -14.60 -0.37 -30.20
CA GLY A 397 -15.93 -0.51 -29.62
C GLY A 397 -15.98 -1.54 -28.47
N ASN A 398 -15.36 -2.71 -28.66
CA ASN A 398 -15.25 -3.75 -27.63
C ASN A 398 -14.47 -3.26 -26.39
N LEU A 399 -13.33 -2.60 -26.61
CA LEU A 399 -12.51 -2.00 -25.55
C LEU A 399 -13.28 -0.91 -24.79
N HIS A 400 -14.04 -0.06 -25.49
CA HIS A 400 -14.88 0.98 -24.87
C HIS A 400 -16.00 0.40 -23.99
N VAL A 401 -16.62 -0.70 -24.42
CA VAL A 401 -17.61 -1.42 -23.61
C VAL A 401 -16.96 -2.04 -22.36
N LYS A 402 -15.79 -2.67 -22.49
CA LYS A 402 -15.02 -3.20 -21.35
C LYS A 402 -14.60 -2.10 -20.37
N LEU A 403 -14.14 -0.95 -20.87
CA LEU A 403 -13.77 0.21 -20.07
C LEU A 403 -14.97 0.75 -19.28
N ARG A 404 -16.12 0.91 -19.93
CA ARG A 404 -17.36 1.35 -19.26
C ARG A 404 -17.82 0.36 -18.20
N LYS A 405 -17.75 -0.96 -18.47
CA LYS A 405 -18.07 -2.01 -17.51
C LYS A 405 -17.16 -1.95 -16.29
N SER A 406 -15.84 -1.96 -16.50
CA SER A 406 -14.83 -1.85 -15.43
C SER A 406 -15.01 -0.57 -14.60
N LYS A 407 -15.30 0.57 -15.23
CA LYS A 407 -15.62 1.82 -14.52
C LYS A 407 -16.86 1.68 -13.62
N SER A 408 -17.94 1.07 -14.12
CA SER A 408 -19.15 0.86 -13.32
C SER A 408 -18.94 -0.11 -12.15
N GLU A 409 -18.09 -1.14 -12.32
CA GLU A 409 -17.71 -2.09 -11.27
C GLU A 409 -16.84 -1.39 -10.20
N LEU A 410 -15.90 -0.54 -10.60
CA LEU A 410 -15.09 0.28 -9.70
C LEU A 410 -15.94 1.29 -8.90
N GLU A 411 -16.90 1.96 -9.54
CA GLU A 411 -17.84 2.85 -8.85
C GLU A 411 -18.79 2.11 -7.89
N ALA A 412 -19.09 0.83 -8.14
CA ALA A 412 -19.83 0.00 -7.19
C ALA A 412 -18.94 -0.41 -6.00
N ALA A 413 -17.71 -0.86 -6.27
CA ALA A 413 -16.74 -1.24 -5.23
C ALA A 413 -16.43 -0.06 -4.28
N LEU A 414 -16.22 1.15 -4.81
CA LEU A 414 -16.01 2.37 -4.01
C LEU A 414 -17.21 2.70 -3.09
N ARG A 415 -18.45 2.45 -3.54
CA ARG A 415 -19.63 2.63 -2.69
C ARG A 415 -19.65 1.62 -1.55
N GLU A 416 -19.35 0.34 -1.80
CA GLU A 416 -19.29 -0.65 -0.72
C GLU A 416 -18.11 -0.41 0.22
N GLU A 417 -16.92 -0.03 -0.28
CA GLU A 417 -15.78 0.39 0.55
C GLU A 417 -16.18 1.54 1.49
N SER A 418 -16.88 2.56 0.97
CA SER A 418 -17.32 3.69 1.80
C SER A 418 -18.25 3.30 2.95
N LYS A 419 -19.12 2.30 2.76
CA LYS A 419 -20.01 1.75 3.80
C LYS A 419 -19.25 0.90 4.82
N VAL A 420 -18.32 0.07 4.35
CA VAL A 420 -17.47 -0.75 5.23
C VAL A 420 -16.58 0.16 6.08
N LYS A 421 -16.05 1.24 5.49
CA LYS A 421 -15.26 2.24 6.19
C LYS A 421 -16.07 2.97 7.26
N SER A 422 -17.28 3.44 6.96
CA SER A 422 -18.13 4.07 7.99
C SER A 422 -18.49 3.10 9.12
N ALA A 423 -18.77 1.83 8.82
CA ALA A 423 -19.01 0.81 9.85
C ALA A 423 -17.74 0.51 10.68
N SER A 424 -16.56 0.56 10.06
CA SER A 424 -15.27 0.47 10.77
C SER A 424 -15.02 1.67 11.69
N ASP A 425 -15.32 2.88 11.23
CA ASP A 425 -15.16 4.11 12.02
C ASP A 425 -16.13 4.14 13.22
N GLU A 426 -17.36 3.63 13.06
CA GLU A 426 -18.31 3.37 14.16
C GLU A 426 -17.79 2.30 15.14
N MET A 427 -17.20 1.21 14.64
CA MET A 427 -16.60 0.16 15.47
C MET A 427 -15.40 0.67 16.28
N ILE A 428 -14.54 1.49 15.67
CA ILE A 428 -13.41 2.14 16.35
C ILE A 428 -13.92 3.12 17.41
N SER A 429 -14.97 3.89 17.11
CA SER A 429 -15.59 4.83 18.05
C SER A 429 -16.18 4.13 19.27
N THR A 430 -16.87 3.00 19.06
CA THR A 430 -17.44 2.19 20.16
C THR A 430 -16.36 1.47 20.97
N LEU A 431 -15.29 0.97 20.34
CA LEU A 431 -14.12 0.42 21.03
C LEU A 431 -13.45 1.45 21.95
N ASN A 432 -13.24 2.68 21.45
CA ASN A 432 -12.64 3.76 22.21
C ASN A 432 -13.52 4.18 23.40
N LEU A 433 -14.84 4.24 23.20
CA LEU A 433 -15.79 4.51 24.28
C LEU A 433 -15.70 3.44 25.39
N LEU A 434 -15.79 2.16 25.04
CA LEU A 434 -15.68 1.05 25.99
C LEU A 434 -14.31 1.01 26.70
N SER A 435 -13.23 1.36 26.00
CA SER A 435 -11.90 1.47 26.59
C SER A 435 -11.83 2.62 27.61
N SER A 436 -12.47 3.76 27.33
CA SER A 436 -12.56 4.88 28.27
C SER A 436 -13.41 4.54 29.50
N GLU A 437 -14.54 3.87 29.32
CA GLU A 437 -15.43 3.44 30.40
C GLU A 437 -14.75 2.39 31.30
N SER A 438 -14.07 1.42 30.70
CA SER A 438 -13.27 0.42 31.41
C SER A 438 -12.13 1.06 32.22
N ASN A 439 -11.41 2.02 31.63
CA ASN A 439 -10.36 2.77 32.34
C ASN A 439 -10.91 3.62 33.49
N ASN A 440 -12.07 4.25 33.32
CA ASN A 440 -12.73 5.00 34.39
C ASN A 440 -13.13 4.09 35.56
N ALA A 441 -13.77 2.95 35.28
CA ALA A 441 -14.10 1.94 36.30
C ALA A 441 -12.83 1.39 37.00
N ARG A 442 -11.71 1.25 36.26
CA ARG A 442 -10.40 0.87 36.83
C ARG A 442 -9.85 1.94 37.77
N GLN A 443 -10.00 3.23 37.44
CA GLN A 443 -9.58 4.33 38.31
C GLN A 443 -10.48 4.46 39.55
N GLU A 444 -11.79 4.30 39.41
CA GLU A 444 -12.74 4.30 40.52
C GLU A 444 -12.46 3.15 41.51
N THR A 445 -12.23 1.94 41.01
CA THR A 445 -11.88 0.79 41.86
C THR A 445 -10.51 0.96 42.54
N GLU A 446 -9.51 1.53 41.88
CA GLU A 446 -8.24 1.90 42.53
C GLU A 446 -8.41 2.99 43.60
N ALA A 447 -9.29 3.98 43.37
CA ALA A 447 -9.59 5.02 44.34
C ALA A 447 -10.33 4.45 45.57
N MET A 448 -11.35 3.61 45.36
CA MET A 448 -12.05 2.90 46.43
C MET A 448 -11.10 2.00 47.23
N LYS A 449 -10.17 1.28 46.56
CA LYS A 449 -9.16 0.47 47.24
C LYS A 449 -8.26 1.32 48.14
N LYS A 450 -7.76 2.46 47.65
CA LYS A 450 -6.94 3.40 48.46
C LYS A 450 -7.73 3.95 49.65
N GLN A 451 -9.03 4.20 49.50
CA GLN A 451 -9.88 4.64 50.60
C GLN A 451 -10.11 3.52 51.63
N ALA A 452 -10.33 2.28 51.18
CA ALA A 452 -10.46 1.12 52.06
C ALA A 452 -9.17 0.82 52.84
N GLU A 453 -7.99 0.96 52.22
CA GLU A 453 -6.70 0.84 52.91
C GLU A 453 -6.50 1.94 53.97
N LYS A 454 -6.90 3.20 53.69
CA LYS A 454 -6.89 4.27 54.69
C LYS A 454 -7.80 3.96 55.88
N LEU A 455 -9.07 3.61 55.63
CA LEU A 455 -10.04 3.27 56.67
C LEU A 455 -9.59 2.05 57.49
N LYS A 456 -8.91 1.06 56.87
CA LYS A 456 -8.30 -0.06 57.58
C LYS A 456 -7.20 0.40 58.53
N ASN A 457 -6.28 1.25 58.07
CA ASN A 457 -5.19 1.78 58.90
C ASN A 457 -5.71 2.66 60.04
N GLU A 458 -6.74 3.46 59.79
CA GLU A 458 -7.45 4.25 60.81
C GLU A 458 -8.12 3.34 61.85
N ALA A 459 -8.81 2.28 61.43
CA ALA A 459 -9.42 1.29 62.33
C ALA A 459 -8.38 0.49 63.14
N GLU A 460 -7.22 0.18 62.55
CA GLU A 460 -6.13 -0.48 63.27
C GLU A 460 -5.50 0.46 64.31
N ALA A 461 -5.33 1.75 63.99
CA ALA A 461 -4.88 2.75 64.94
C ALA A 461 -5.87 2.95 66.10
N THR A 462 -7.20 2.95 65.84
CA THR A 462 -8.19 3.03 66.92
C THR A 462 -8.23 1.77 67.78
N ARG A 463 -8.02 0.57 67.21
CA ARG A 463 -7.85 -0.67 67.99
C ARG A 463 -6.66 -0.59 68.94
N ILE A 464 -5.49 -0.15 68.46
CA ILE A 464 -4.28 -0.01 69.30
C ILE A 464 -4.50 1.03 70.40
N ALA A 465 -5.20 2.13 70.10
CA ALA A 465 -5.55 3.14 71.09
C ALA A 465 -6.53 2.61 72.15
N LEU A 466 -7.49 1.76 71.76
CA LEU A 466 -8.42 1.08 72.66
C LEU A 466 -7.69 0.10 73.58
N GLU A 467 -6.87 -0.81 73.04
CA GLU A 467 -6.07 -1.77 73.83
C GLU A 467 -5.17 -1.04 74.85
N ALA A 468 -4.55 0.06 74.45
CA ALA A 468 -3.77 0.89 75.38
C ALA A 468 -4.64 1.63 76.42
N ALA A 469 -5.92 1.88 76.16
CA ALA A 469 -6.85 2.45 77.13
C ALA A 469 -7.37 1.38 78.11
N GLU A 470 -7.63 0.16 77.63
CA GLU A 470 -8.00 -1.00 78.45
C GLU A 470 -6.89 -1.37 79.45
N GLU A 471 -5.63 -1.41 79.01
CA GLU A 471 -4.49 -1.69 79.91
C GLU A 471 -4.35 -0.61 81.00
N ARG A 472 -4.57 0.67 80.65
CA ARG A 472 -4.60 1.78 81.64
C ARG A 472 -5.77 1.67 82.61
N LEU A 473 -6.95 1.27 82.12
CA LEU A 473 -8.12 1.05 82.98
C LEU A 473 -7.85 -0.07 83.98
N LYS A 474 -7.22 -1.16 83.53
CA LYS A 474 -6.83 -2.28 84.40
C LYS A 474 -5.87 -1.84 85.50
N VAL A 475 -4.82 -1.08 85.17
CA VAL A 475 -3.91 -0.50 86.18
C VAL A 475 -4.66 0.40 87.16
N ALA A 476 -5.55 1.27 86.67
CA ALA A 476 -6.35 2.14 87.54
C ALA A 476 -7.34 1.37 88.45
N VAL A 477 -7.80 0.19 88.03
CA VAL A 477 -8.61 -0.71 88.87
C VAL A 477 -7.74 -1.38 89.94
N GLU A 478 -6.56 -1.88 89.59
CA GLU A 478 -5.60 -2.46 90.55
C GLU A 478 -5.17 -1.42 91.61
N GLU A 479 -4.85 -0.18 91.19
CA GLU A 479 -4.57 0.96 92.09
C GLU A 479 -5.77 1.30 93.01
N ALA A 480 -7.00 1.26 92.48
CA ALA A 480 -8.20 1.52 93.26
C ALA A 480 -8.52 0.40 94.27
N GLU A 481 -8.23 -0.86 93.94
CA GLU A 481 -8.34 -1.98 94.87
C GLU A 481 -7.28 -1.91 95.98
N GLU A 482 -6.04 -1.53 95.65
CA GLU A 482 -4.97 -1.31 96.63
C GLU A 482 -5.31 -0.13 97.57
N ALA A 483 -5.81 0.99 97.03
CA ALA A 483 -6.28 2.12 97.81
C ALA A 483 -7.43 1.73 98.76
N LYS A 484 -8.37 0.89 98.31
CA LYS A 484 -9.47 0.36 99.12
C LYS A 484 -9.00 -0.62 100.20
N ALA A 485 -7.96 -1.42 99.93
CA ALA A 485 -7.33 -2.28 100.94
C ALA A 485 -6.59 -1.46 102.02
N ALA A 486 -5.93 -0.37 101.61
CA ALA A 486 -5.32 0.60 102.52
C ALA A 486 -6.39 1.32 103.37
N GLU A 487 -7.51 1.74 102.77
CA GLU A 487 -8.66 2.31 103.49
C GLU A 487 -9.21 1.33 104.53
N ALA A 488 -9.48 0.07 104.15
CA ALA A 488 -9.96 -0.95 105.07
C ALA A 488 -8.98 -1.21 106.23
N THR A 489 -7.67 -1.17 105.95
CA THR A 489 -6.62 -1.30 106.98
C THR A 489 -6.62 -0.11 107.93
N ALA A 490 -6.75 1.12 107.41
CA ALA A 490 -6.84 2.33 108.22
C ALA A 490 -8.12 2.34 109.09
N LEU A 491 -9.26 1.93 108.54
CA LEU A 491 -10.52 1.75 109.29
C LEU A 491 -10.36 0.70 110.40
N GLY A 492 -9.70 -0.44 110.13
CA GLY A 492 -9.39 -1.44 111.15
C GLY A 492 -8.49 -0.90 112.27
N GLN A 493 -7.47 -0.10 111.93
CA GLN A 493 -6.63 0.58 112.93
C GLN A 493 -7.42 1.60 113.77
N ILE A 494 -8.30 2.38 113.13
CA ILE A 494 -9.21 3.32 113.82
C ILE A 494 -10.13 2.55 114.77
N GLN A 495 -10.69 1.41 114.34
CA GLN A 495 -11.54 0.58 115.18
C GLN A 495 -10.76 0.04 116.39
N ILE A 496 -9.57 -0.55 116.18
CA ILE A 496 -8.70 -1.05 117.27
C ILE A 496 -8.31 0.08 118.24
N LEU A 497 -7.99 1.28 117.75
CA LEU A 497 -7.72 2.44 118.59
C LEU A 497 -8.97 2.89 119.36
N SER A 498 -10.15 2.81 118.75
CA SER A 498 -11.43 3.15 119.42
C SER A 498 -11.78 2.13 120.51
N GLU A 499 -11.62 0.83 120.23
CA GLU A 499 -11.83 -0.27 121.18
C GLU A 499 -10.81 -0.23 122.30
N ARG A 500 -9.53 0.01 122.00
CA ARG A 500 -8.48 0.26 123.00
C ARG A 500 -8.80 1.46 123.86
N THR A 501 -9.25 2.58 123.26
CA THR A 501 -9.64 3.78 124.00
C THR A 501 -10.82 3.50 124.93
N ASN A 502 -11.86 2.81 124.42
CA ASN A 502 -13.01 2.35 125.20
C ASN A 502 -12.60 1.35 126.31
N ALA A 503 -11.64 0.47 126.05
CA ALA A 503 -11.11 -0.49 127.02
C ALA A 503 -10.24 0.17 128.10
N THR A 504 -9.41 1.17 127.76
CA THR A 504 -8.76 2.02 128.77
C THR A 504 -9.78 2.82 129.56
N ARG A 505 -10.83 3.35 128.92
CA ARG A 505 -11.95 4.03 129.59
C ARG A 505 -12.78 3.11 130.48
N ALA A 506 -12.80 1.80 130.21
CA ALA A 506 -13.40 0.77 131.05
C ALA A 506 -12.47 0.24 132.16
N SER A 507 -11.14 0.33 131.95
CA SER A 507 -10.10 -0.16 132.87
C SER A 507 -9.55 0.93 133.80
N THR A 508 -9.79 2.20 133.49
CA THR A 508 -9.72 3.34 134.42
C THR A 508 -11.09 3.99 134.54
N SER A 509 -12.04 3.26 135.15
CA SER A 509 -13.33 3.80 135.55
C SER A 509 -13.49 3.67 137.06
N GLU A 510 -12.91 4.63 137.78
CA GLU A 510 -13.43 4.97 139.09
C GLU A 510 -14.91 5.38 138.94
N SER A 511 -15.73 4.85 139.84
CA SER A 511 -17.14 5.20 139.92
C SER A 511 -17.33 6.70 140.13
N GLY A 512 -18.19 7.33 139.31
CA GLY A 512 -18.98 8.47 139.79
C GLY A 512 -18.50 9.90 139.49
N ALA A 513 -17.83 10.17 138.36
CA ALA A 513 -17.73 11.54 137.85
C ALA A 513 -19.03 11.98 137.13
N LYS A 514 -19.99 12.53 137.87
CA LYS A 514 -21.19 13.17 137.30
C LYS A 514 -20.81 14.48 136.63
N ILE A 515 -20.41 14.45 135.36
CA ILE A 515 -20.09 15.64 134.57
C ILE A 515 -21.36 16.47 134.38
N THR A 516 -21.49 17.55 135.14
CA THR A 516 -22.54 18.57 134.97
C THR A 516 -22.14 19.51 133.84
N LEU A 517 -22.45 19.14 132.61
CA LEU A 517 -22.41 20.07 131.47
C LEU A 517 -23.43 21.19 131.67
N SER A 518 -23.07 22.43 131.32
CA SER A 518 -24.03 23.52 131.25
C SER A 518 -25.07 23.23 130.16
N ARG A 519 -26.23 23.89 130.25
CA ARG A 519 -27.24 23.79 129.20
C ARG A 519 -26.72 24.32 127.86
N GLU A 520 -25.95 25.42 127.88
CA GLU A 520 -25.31 25.96 126.67
C GLU A 520 -24.23 25.02 126.11
N GLU A 521 -23.46 24.35 126.97
CA GLU A 521 -22.44 23.37 126.55
C GLU A 521 -23.07 22.14 125.89
N PHE A 522 -24.15 21.60 126.48
CA PHE A 522 -24.91 20.52 125.86
C PHE A 522 -25.54 20.95 124.52
N GLU A 523 -26.22 22.10 124.49
CA GLU A 523 -26.83 22.63 123.25
C GLU A 523 -25.78 23.02 122.19
N SER A 524 -24.54 23.34 122.58
CA SER A 524 -23.42 23.57 121.66
C SER A 524 -22.82 22.26 121.15
N LEU A 525 -22.73 21.23 121.98
CA LEU A 525 -22.19 19.93 121.57
C LEU A 525 -23.19 19.20 120.68
N SER A 526 -24.48 19.21 121.03
CA SER A 526 -25.57 18.73 120.16
C SER A 526 -25.60 19.44 118.82
N ARG A 527 -25.44 20.78 118.78
CA ARG A 527 -25.30 21.50 117.50
C ARG A 527 -24.11 21.03 116.67
N LYS A 528 -22.93 20.84 117.28
CA LYS A 528 -21.74 20.32 116.57
C LYS A 528 -21.93 18.89 116.06
N VAL A 529 -22.64 18.04 116.80
CA VAL A 529 -23.02 16.69 116.35
C VAL A 529 -23.97 16.80 115.15
N GLU A 530 -25.05 17.58 115.26
CA GLU A 530 -25.98 17.80 114.14
C GLU A 530 -25.31 18.42 112.90
N GLU A 531 -24.38 19.36 113.06
CA GLU A 531 -23.59 19.95 111.99
C GLU A 531 -22.68 18.90 111.32
N SER A 532 -22.07 18.02 112.12
CA SER A 532 -21.25 16.91 111.63
C SER A 532 -22.07 15.85 110.91
N ASP A 533 -23.26 15.51 111.43
CA ASP A 533 -24.21 14.58 110.82
C ASP A 533 -24.77 15.14 109.51
N LYS A 534 -25.11 16.45 109.47
CA LYS A 534 -25.50 17.15 108.23
C LYS A 534 -24.36 17.12 107.21
N LEU A 535 -23.11 17.34 107.62
CA LEU A 535 -21.94 17.28 106.75
C LEU A 535 -21.64 15.86 106.25
N ALA A 536 -21.83 14.83 107.08
CA ALA A 536 -21.74 13.43 106.69
C ALA A 536 -22.86 13.05 105.70
N ALA A 537 -24.11 13.44 105.98
CA ALA A 537 -25.25 13.21 105.10
C ALA A 537 -25.07 13.93 103.74
N MET A 538 -24.53 15.16 103.72
CA MET A 538 -24.20 15.84 102.47
C MET A 538 -23.08 15.13 101.69
N LYS A 539 -22.05 14.60 102.36
CA LYS A 539 -21.01 13.80 101.70
C LYS A 539 -21.56 12.49 101.11
N VAL A 540 -22.42 11.78 101.85
CA VAL A 540 -23.08 10.57 101.35
C VAL A 540 -24.00 10.90 100.17
N ALA A 541 -24.80 11.96 100.25
CA ALA A 541 -25.65 12.40 99.14
C ALA A 541 -24.84 12.79 97.88
N ALA A 542 -23.71 13.48 98.05
CA ALA A 542 -22.81 13.79 96.95
C ALA A 542 -22.18 12.54 96.31
N ALA A 543 -21.75 11.57 97.13
CA ALA A 543 -21.23 10.29 96.64
C ALA A 543 -22.31 9.46 95.91
N MET A 544 -23.53 9.41 96.44
CA MET A 544 -24.68 8.76 95.77
C MET A 544 -24.99 9.43 94.43
N ALA A 545 -25.00 10.76 94.36
CA ALA A 545 -25.22 11.50 93.11
C ALA A 545 -24.11 11.21 92.07
N GLN A 546 -22.84 11.07 92.50
CA GLN A 546 -21.75 10.64 91.61
C GLN A 546 -21.95 9.20 91.11
N VAL A 547 -22.35 8.27 91.97
CA VAL A 547 -22.64 6.87 91.58
C VAL A 547 -23.82 6.79 90.61
N GLU A 548 -24.88 7.58 90.82
CA GLU A 548 -26.01 7.65 89.91
C GLU A 548 -25.63 8.27 88.55
N ALA A 549 -24.78 9.31 88.53
CA ALA A 549 -24.25 9.88 87.29
C ALA A 549 -23.38 8.88 86.51
N VAL A 550 -22.50 8.13 87.19
CA VAL A 550 -21.71 7.05 86.57
C VAL A 550 -22.63 5.98 85.98
N LYS A 551 -23.59 5.46 86.76
CA LYS A 551 -24.58 4.47 86.27
C LYS A 551 -25.42 4.98 85.10
N ALA A 552 -25.76 6.27 85.07
CA ALA A 552 -26.46 6.87 83.93
C ALA A 552 -25.57 6.86 82.67
N SER A 553 -24.29 7.24 82.80
CA SER A 553 -23.33 7.22 81.69
C SER A 553 -23.03 5.81 81.19
N GLU A 554 -22.87 4.83 82.09
CA GLU A 554 -22.70 3.40 81.78
C GLU A 554 -23.88 2.88 80.94
N ASN A 555 -25.11 3.12 81.40
CA ASN A 555 -26.32 2.75 80.66
C ASN A 555 -26.44 3.44 79.29
N GLU A 556 -25.93 4.66 79.13
CA GLU A 556 -25.87 5.31 77.82
C GLU A 556 -24.85 4.62 76.90
N THR A 557 -23.66 4.28 77.41
CA THR A 557 -22.65 3.56 76.62
C THR A 557 -23.12 2.16 76.20
N LEU A 558 -23.81 1.43 77.09
CA LEU A 558 -24.40 0.13 76.78
C LEU A 558 -25.47 0.23 75.67
N LYS A 559 -26.34 1.24 75.71
CA LYS A 559 -27.32 1.48 74.64
C LYS A 559 -26.67 1.83 73.29
N ARG A 560 -25.59 2.61 73.31
CA ARG A 560 -24.81 2.91 72.09
C ARG A 560 -24.16 1.64 71.54
N LEU A 561 -23.58 0.80 72.39
CA LEU A 561 -23.00 -0.50 72.00
C LEU A 561 -24.07 -1.43 71.39
N GLU A 562 -25.22 -1.59 72.04
CA GLU A 562 -26.34 -2.41 71.55
C GLU A 562 -26.82 -1.93 70.17
N ALA A 563 -26.94 -0.61 69.97
CA ALA A 563 -27.29 -0.02 68.68
C ALA A 563 -26.26 -0.36 67.58
N THR A 564 -24.96 -0.22 67.85
CA THR A 564 -23.92 -0.59 66.88
C THR A 564 -23.90 -2.10 66.58
N GLN A 565 -24.13 -2.95 67.58
CA GLN A 565 -24.19 -4.39 67.39
C GLN A 565 -25.41 -4.82 66.55
N LYS A 566 -26.54 -4.12 66.70
CA LYS A 566 -27.71 -4.29 65.84
C LYS A 566 -27.42 -3.87 64.39
N GLU A 567 -26.81 -2.71 64.18
CA GLU A 567 -26.43 -2.23 62.84
C GLU A 567 -25.45 -3.19 62.13
N ILE A 568 -24.49 -3.75 62.86
CA ILE A 568 -23.60 -4.82 62.35
C ILE A 568 -24.39 -6.08 61.96
N GLY A 569 -25.44 -6.44 62.72
CA GLY A 569 -26.35 -7.54 62.40
C GLY A 569 -27.14 -7.28 61.11
N ASP A 570 -27.72 -6.09 60.99
CA ASP A 570 -28.47 -5.66 59.82
C ASP A 570 -27.57 -5.65 58.57
N MET A 571 -26.35 -5.10 58.67
CA MET A 571 -25.33 -5.11 57.61
C MET A 571 -24.91 -6.54 57.20
N LYS A 572 -24.71 -7.44 58.17
CA LYS A 572 -24.41 -8.86 57.89
C LYS A 572 -25.56 -9.56 57.16
N SER A 573 -26.82 -9.28 57.54
CA SER A 573 -27.97 -9.84 56.83
C SER A 573 -28.07 -9.32 55.39
N ALA A 574 -27.88 -8.00 55.19
CA ALA A 574 -27.92 -7.36 53.88
C ALA A 574 -26.83 -7.89 52.93
N THR A 575 -25.60 -8.06 53.43
CA THR A 575 -24.50 -8.65 52.65
C THR A 575 -24.74 -10.13 52.31
N GLN A 576 -25.32 -10.92 53.22
CA GLN A 576 -25.69 -12.31 52.93
C GLN A 576 -26.80 -12.41 51.88
N GLU A 577 -27.81 -11.52 51.91
CA GLU A 577 -28.81 -11.48 50.84
C GLU A 577 -28.23 -11.01 49.50
N ALA A 578 -27.32 -10.03 49.53
CA ALA A 578 -26.63 -9.55 48.32
C ALA A 578 -25.81 -10.68 47.66
N LEU A 579 -25.10 -11.48 48.46
CA LEU A 579 -24.41 -12.69 48.00
C LEU A 579 -25.38 -13.68 47.35
N LYS A 580 -26.49 -14.04 48.02
CA LYS A 580 -27.50 -14.95 47.45
C LYS A 580 -28.09 -14.41 46.14
N ARG A 581 -28.33 -13.09 46.03
CA ARG A 581 -28.80 -12.46 44.79
C ARG A 581 -27.74 -12.55 43.68
N ALA A 582 -26.46 -12.35 44.00
CA ALA A 582 -25.36 -12.50 43.05
C ALA A 582 -25.19 -13.96 42.58
N GLU A 583 -25.26 -14.93 43.48
CA GLU A 583 -25.22 -16.37 43.16
C GLU A 583 -26.40 -16.78 42.25
N MET A 584 -27.61 -16.32 42.55
CA MET A 584 -28.78 -16.57 41.68
C MET A 584 -28.63 -15.92 40.30
N ALA A 585 -28.07 -14.72 40.20
CA ALA A 585 -27.80 -14.06 38.92
C ALA A 585 -26.71 -14.78 38.11
N GLU A 586 -25.68 -15.32 38.78
CA GLU A 586 -24.60 -16.10 38.18
C GLU A 586 -25.11 -17.46 37.65
N ALA A 587 -25.96 -18.14 38.42
CA ALA A 587 -26.64 -19.35 38.00
C ALA A 587 -27.59 -19.09 36.80
N ALA A 588 -28.35 -17.99 36.82
CA ALA A 588 -29.21 -17.59 35.70
C ALA A 588 -28.39 -17.27 34.44
N LYS A 589 -27.27 -16.56 34.58
CA LYS A 589 -26.31 -16.30 33.49
C LYS A 589 -25.79 -17.62 32.89
N LYS A 590 -25.32 -18.55 33.72
CA LYS A 590 -24.88 -19.89 33.28
C LYS A 590 -25.96 -20.67 32.54
N ALA A 591 -27.22 -20.58 32.99
CA ALA A 591 -28.34 -21.22 32.30
C ALA A 591 -28.53 -20.65 30.88
N VAL A 592 -28.56 -19.32 30.74
CA VAL A 592 -28.66 -18.63 29.44
C VAL A 592 -27.46 -18.94 28.54
N GLU A 593 -26.23 -18.93 29.07
CA GLU A 593 -25.04 -19.31 28.32
C GLU A 593 -25.07 -20.77 27.85
N GLY A 594 -25.62 -21.67 28.68
CA GLY A 594 -25.83 -23.09 28.35
C GLY A 594 -26.92 -23.31 27.28
N GLU A 595 -27.94 -22.46 27.23
CA GLU A 595 -28.91 -22.47 26.12
C GLU A 595 -28.33 -21.87 24.83
N LEU A 596 -27.57 -20.77 24.93
CA LEU A 596 -26.90 -20.13 23.79
C LEU A 596 -25.83 -21.03 23.18
N ARG A 597 -25.11 -21.82 23.99
CA ARG A 597 -24.17 -22.84 23.50
C ARG A 597 -24.90 -23.94 22.73
N ARG A 598 -25.96 -24.51 23.32
CA ARG A 598 -26.83 -25.51 22.65
C ARG A 598 -27.53 -24.95 21.41
N TRP A 599 -27.78 -23.64 21.34
CA TRP A 599 -28.30 -22.98 20.14
C TRP A 599 -27.23 -22.91 19.04
N ARG A 600 -26.00 -22.49 19.37
CA ARG A 600 -24.87 -22.49 18.42
C ARG A 600 -24.56 -23.89 17.89
N GLU A 601 -24.53 -24.91 18.75
CA GLU A 601 -24.37 -26.31 18.35
C GLU A 601 -25.48 -26.78 17.38
N ARG A 602 -26.74 -26.37 17.63
CA ARG A 602 -27.87 -26.69 16.75
C ARG A 602 -27.80 -25.97 15.39
N GLU A 603 -27.41 -24.70 15.36
CA GLU A 603 -27.25 -23.97 14.09
C GLU A 603 -26.04 -24.48 13.30
N GLN A 604 -24.93 -24.80 13.96
CA GLN A 604 -23.78 -25.44 13.33
C GLN A 604 -24.16 -26.80 12.74
N LYS A 605 -24.85 -27.66 13.50
CA LYS A 605 -25.31 -28.96 13.01
C LYS A 605 -26.28 -28.85 11.83
N LYS A 606 -27.15 -27.82 11.81
CA LYS A 606 -28.00 -27.52 10.64
C LYS A 606 -27.18 -27.08 9.43
N ALA A 607 -26.14 -26.28 9.63
CA ALA A 607 -25.23 -25.87 8.55
C ALA A 607 -24.47 -27.07 7.97
N GLU A 608 -24.02 -27.99 8.84
CA GLU A 608 -23.39 -29.26 8.46
C GLU A 608 -24.37 -30.22 7.74
N GLU A 609 -25.63 -30.33 8.19
CA GLU A 609 -26.68 -31.07 7.47
C GLU A 609 -27.05 -30.42 6.13
N ALA A 610 -27.10 -29.09 6.05
CA ALA A 610 -27.35 -28.36 4.81
C ALA A 610 -26.20 -28.55 3.80
N ALA A 611 -24.94 -28.44 4.25
CA ALA A 611 -23.77 -28.73 3.43
C ALA A 611 -23.77 -30.19 2.95
N SER A 612 -24.12 -31.14 3.83
CA SER A 612 -24.23 -32.56 3.49
C SER A 612 -25.35 -32.86 2.50
N ARG A 613 -26.49 -32.16 2.60
CA ARG A 613 -27.58 -32.23 1.60
C ARG A 613 -27.16 -31.66 0.25
N ILE A 614 -26.50 -30.51 0.23
CA ILE A 614 -25.98 -29.90 -1.00
C ILE A 614 -24.97 -30.85 -1.68
N LEU A 615 -24.05 -31.44 -0.92
CA LEU A 615 -23.10 -32.44 -1.45
C LEU A 615 -23.81 -33.67 -2.04
N ALA A 616 -24.76 -34.26 -1.31
CA ALA A 616 -25.54 -35.40 -1.80
C ALA A 616 -26.39 -35.05 -3.05
N GLU A 617 -26.91 -33.84 -3.14
CA GLU A 617 -27.68 -33.36 -4.31
C GLU A 617 -26.76 -33.15 -5.53
N THR A 618 -25.53 -32.67 -5.34
CA THR A 618 -24.51 -32.63 -6.41
C THR A 618 -24.04 -34.02 -6.85
N GLU A 619 -23.89 -35.00 -5.95
CA GLU A 619 -23.51 -36.38 -6.32
C GLU A 619 -24.64 -37.11 -7.06
N MET A 620 -25.90 -36.88 -6.66
CA MET A 620 -27.07 -37.50 -7.29
C MET A 620 -27.41 -36.87 -8.65
N SER A 621 -27.00 -35.63 -8.93
CA SER A 621 -27.22 -34.97 -10.22
C SER A 621 -26.28 -35.45 -11.34
N ALA A 622 -25.29 -36.29 -11.05
CA ALA A 622 -24.28 -36.73 -12.02
C ALA A 622 -24.69 -37.94 -12.88
N LYS A 623 -25.86 -38.57 -12.66
CA LYS A 623 -26.35 -39.69 -13.47
C LYS A 623 -27.85 -39.61 -13.82
N SER A 624 -28.09 -39.66 -15.13
CA SER A 624 -29.36 -39.86 -15.86
C SER A 624 -30.19 -38.61 -16.24
N SER A 625 -30.44 -38.52 -17.54
CA SER A 625 -31.49 -37.73 -18.19
C SER A 625 -32.57 -38.70 -18.73
N PRO A 626 -33.62 -38.27 -19.45
CA PRO A 626 -34.89 -37.86 -18.82
C PRO A 626 -36.12 -38.61 -19.37
N SER A 627 -37.14 -38.96 -18.55
CA SER A 627 -38.48 -39.26 -19.08
C SER A 627 -39.65 -39.21 -18.07
N ASN A 628 -40.57 -38.28 -18.32
CA ASN A 628 -42.04 -38.38 -18.25
C ASN A 628 -42.76 -39.33 -17.27
N TYR A 629 -43.39 -38.77 -16.23
CA TYR A 629 -44.80 -38.98 -15.81
C TYR A 629 -45.10 -38.07 -14.58
N ARG A 630 -46.34 -37.74 -14.18
CA ARG A 630 -47.67 -37.65 -14.83
C ARG A 630 -48.56 -36.86 -13.84
N THR A 631 -49.29 -35.85 -14.31
CA THR A 631 -50.14 -35.01 -13.43
C THR A 631 -51.30 -35.81 -12.84
N GLN A 632 -51.52 -35.72 -11.53
CA GLN A 632 -52.82 -36.05 -10.92
C GLN A 632 -53.13 -35.14 -9.74
N THR A 633 -54.09 -34.25 -9.93
CA THR A 633 -54.66 -33.34 -8.93
C THR A 633 -55.82 -33.99 -8.20
N GLN A 634 -55.84 -33.93 -6.86
CA GLN A 634 -57.07 -34.00 -6.05
C GLN A 634 -56.98 -33.09 -4.80
N ASN A 635 -58.14 -32.56 -4.40
CA ASN A 635 -58.44 -31.66 -3.26
C ASN A 635 -59.66 -32.25 -2.50
N PRO A 636 -60.10 -31.70 -1.34
CA PRO A 636 -59.38 -30.96 -0.30
C PRO A 636 -59.36 -31.81 1.01
N PRO A 637 -60.26 -31.74 2.03
CA PRO A 637 -61.23 -30.74 2.51
C PRO A 637 -60.76 -29.97 3.78
N ALA A 638 -61.57 -29.02 4.28
CA ALA A 638 -61.35 -28.28 5.54
C ALA A 638 -62.26 -28.76 6.69
N LYS A 639 -61.86 -28.52 7.95
CA LYS A 639 -62.79 -28.46 9.10
C LYS A 639 -62.27 -27.61 10.27
N THR A 640 -63.15 -26.74 10.75
CA THR A 640 -63.06 -25.93 11.97
C THR A 640 -63.09 -26.80 13.23
N MET A 641 -62.62 -26.29 14.39
CA MET A 641 -63.43 -26.07 15.62
C MET A 641 -62.59 -26.00 16.93
N GLU A 642 -62.91 -25.00 17.76
CA GLU A 642 -62.77 -24.88 19.23
C GLU A 642 -61.44 -25.19 19.99
N PHE A 643 -60.98 -24.18 20.73
CA PHE A 643 -60.42 -24.36 22.08
C PHE A 643 -61.37 -23.76 23.12
N ARG A 644 -61.74 -24.55 24.13
CA ARG A 644 -62.71 -24.19 25.20
C ARG A 644 -62.00 -23.94 26.54
N LYS A 645 -62.54 -23.00 27.32
CA LYS A 645 -61.99 -22.45 28.59
C LYS A 645 -62.06 -23.42 29.79
N LEU A 646 -61.20 -23.21 30.79
CA LEU A 646 -61.55 -22.84 32.20
C LEU A 646 -60.26 -22.42 32.96
N GLU A 647 -60.12 -21.18 33.48
CA GLU A 647 -60.38 -20.71 34.88
C GLU A 647 -59.33 -21.14 35.94
N LYS A 648 -59.01 -20.40 37.02
CA LYS A 648 -59.29 -19.04 37.60
C LYS A 648 -58.19 -18.82 38.68
N SER A 649 -57.61 -17.64 38.94
CA SER A 649 -58.14 -16.56 39.80
C SER A 649 -57.00 -15.52 39.99
N LYS A 650 -57.15 -14.22 39.70
CA LYS A 650 -57.82 -13.11 40.43
C LYS A 650 -57.17 -12.65 41.75
N THR A 651 -56.44 -11.52 41.73
CA THR A 651 -56.66 -10.39 42.67
C THR A 651 -56.24 -9.04 42.02
N SER A 652 -56.83 -7.92 42.48
CA SER A 652 -56.83 -6.53 41.94
C SER A 652 -55.76 -5.61 42.60
N VAL A 653 -55.04 -4.69 41.92
CA VAL A 653 -55.40 -3.29 41.44
C VAL A 653 -55.71 -2.30 42.60
N PRO A 654 -55.39 -0.95 42.60
CA PRO A 654 -54.65 -0.05 41.67
C PRO A 654 -53.59 0.91 42.32
N LYS A 655 -52.81 1.64 41.47
CA LYS A 655 -52.49 3.11 41.54
C LYS A 655 -51.60 3.47 40.33
N LYS A 656 -52.09 4.17 39.28
CA LYS A 656 -52.24 5.64 39.09
C LYS A 656 -50.94 6.47 39.09
N VAL A 657 -50.71 7.15 37.95
CA VAL A 657 -50.29 8.57 37.76
C VAL A 657 -48.86 8.91 37.25
N LEU A 658 -48.88 9.70 36.17
CA LEU A 658 -47.90 10.64 35.57
C LEU A 658 -46.54 10.16 35.00
N LEU A 659 -46.46 10.26 33.66
CA LEU A 659 -45.26 10.73 32.94
C LEU A 659 -45.07 12.25 33.16
N PRO A 660 -43.84 12.76 33.05
CA PRO A 660 -43.59 14.12 32.60
C PRO A 660 -42.85 14.15 31.26
N ASN A 661 -43.48 14.74 30.24
CA ASN A 661 -42.73 15.38 29.15
C ASN A 661 -42.05 16.62 29.72
N LEU A 662 -40.78 16.86 29.40
CA LEU A 662 -40.12 18.16 29.61
C LEU A 662 -39.49 18.65 28.31
N SER A 663 -40.32 19.33 27.52
CA SER A 663 -39.84 20.30 26.52
C SER A 663 -40.05 21.71 27.08
N GLY A 664 -39.00 22.53 27.15
CA GLY A 664 -39.17 23.98 27.07
C GLY A 664 -38.31 24.89 27.95
N ILE A 665 -37.51 25.71 27.26
CA ILE A 665 -37.34 27.16 27.47
C ILE A 665 -36.38 27.63 28.60
N PHE A 666 -35.23 28.18 28.19
CA PHE A 666 -34.73 29.57 28.38
C PHE A 666 -33.30 29.61 27.75
N SER A 667 -32.82 30.65 27.06
CA SER A 667 -33.43 31.87 26.55
C SER A 667 -32.69 32.38 25.28
N LYS A 668 -33.38 33.17 24.47
CA LYS A 668 -32.95 33.69 23.16
C LYS A 668 -32.12 34.98 23.32
N LYS A 669 -30.86 35.02 22.87
CA LYS A 669 -30.15 36.30 22.63
C LYS A 669 -29.98 36.57 21.14
N ARG A 670 -30.67 37.63 20.69
CA ARG A 670 -30.69 38.14 19.31
C ARG A 670 -29.83 39.39 19.28
N ASN A 671 -28.78 39.41 18.46
CA ASN A 671 -28.14 40.65 18.02
C ASN A 671 -28.19 40.70 16.49
N GLN A 672 -28.84 41.73 15.95
CA GLN A 672 -28.75 42.16 14.55
C GLN A 672 -28.72 43.68 14.57
N VAL A 673 -27.60 44.26 14.11
CA VAL A 673 -27.37 45.64 13.66
C VAL A 673 -26.20 45.46 12.67
N GLU A 674 -26.36 45.47 11.34
CA GLU A 674 -26.85 46.53 10.43
C GLU A 674 -25.69 47.42 9.92
N GLY A 675 -25.58 47.54 8.59
CA GLY A 675 -24.55 48.30 7.85
C GLY A 675 -23.43 47.42 7.23
N GLY A 676 -23.18 47.40 5.92
CA GLY A 676 -23.99 47.98 4.82
C GLY A 676 -23.36 47.84 3.42
N SER A 677 -24.20 47.44 2.46
CA SER A 677 -24.23 47.87 1.03
C SER A 677 -23.09 47.57 0.02
N PRO A 678 -23.37 47.61 -1.32
CA PRO A 678 -22.64 46.80 -2.31
C PRO A 678 -22.07 47.54 -3.56
N SER A 679 -21.16 46.88 -4.29
CA SER A 679 -20.71 47.21 -5.68
C SER A 679 -19.81 46.08 -6.22
N TYR A 680 -19.68 45.72 -7.51
CA TYR A 680 -20.37 46.04 -8.78
C TYR A 680 -20.00 44.92 -9.79
N LEU A 681 -20.83 44.63 -10.81
CA LEU A 681 -20.46 43.88 -12.04
C LEU A 681 -19.92 44.88 -13.11
N PRO A 682 -19.14 44.53 -14.17
CA PRO A 682 -19.33 43.40 -15.14
C PRO A 682 -18.00 42.69 -15.52
N GLY A 683 -17.87 41.72 -16.45
CA GLY A 683 -18.81 40.99 -17.33
C GLY A 683 -18.24 40.83 -18.75
N GLU A 684 -18.35 39.66 -19.39
CA GLU A 684 -18.10 39.50 -20.84
C GLU A 684 -18.84 38.28 -21.45
N LYS A 685 -18.90 38.21 -22.78
CA LYS A 685 -19.94 37.49 -23.57
C LYS A 685 -19.42 36.29 -24.38
N PRO A 686 -20.31 35.37 -24.82
CA PRO A 686 -19.94 34.25 -25.68
C PRO A 686 -19.74 34.64 -27.15
N VAL A 687 -19.01 33.80 -27.86
CA VAL A 687 -18.99 33.60 -29.33
C VAL A 687 -19.23 32.12 -29.58
#